data_AF-A0A0E3L8X8-F1
#
_entry.id   AF-A0A0E3L8X8-F1
#
_cell.length_a   1.000
_cell.length_b   1.000
_cell.length_c   1.000
_cell.angle_alpha   90.00
_cell.angle_beta   90.00
_cell.angle_gamma   90.00
#
_symmetry.space_group_name_H-M   'P 1'
#
loop_
_entity.id
_entity.type
_entity.pdbx_description
1 polymer ?
#
loop_
_entity_poly.entity_id
_entity_poly.type
_entity_poly.pdbx_seq_one_letter_code
_entity_poly.pdbx_strand_id
1 'polypeptide(L)'
;MDSADPGDEILVAPGTYTENIFINKDNLVIKSSGDSGDTTIVADDSSTYVINIQGDNVTIQGLSVSGGLHGIVLENSKDSTLKNNVVYSNLFFGIYLSNSNNITLENNTIYNNTNGINLVFSSGNQISGNKVFNDTLGSSTHNIFLNNSHNNKLQRNTVSNGDYGIAMRYSNNNNLTSNNAYANNRGIYLTLTSGKNTLLDNQVNSNLMSGIILDNAGSGNNLINNTVRLNTATGIWLANSSNNNLNINNASENSKGIYLQSSASENTLSGNIVNSNTGSGIVLENAGSNNNLTGNIVDSNVNYGIYLVRSSNNYLLSNNASRNSKGIYIVDSSGNKVSSNILSDTITEGIMLSISNGNTLSRNRAFNNSFGIYLNSSDSNNISSNTVTSSRRFSIGLCAASNGNQIFDNHFNSTYNTRVRNASNDWNETKTKGTSIAGGPYIGGNFWEKPDGTGHSQIYNDTDGDGITDEDGIIKVFTTENVMDYLPLVAVAPPVVPAANFSTNVSSGYAPLTVQFTDLSEDATSRNWDFGDGNNSSEQNPIHSYPIVGSYTVNLTVYNPDGTDSKTAVITVLEEGGNEGNETEILPTANFTVNKTGGYYPLTVLFTDTSQNATGRSWDVDGDGVEDSNEASFAYTYTSRGTYEAKLTAINANGTNIKTTTITVEKKSSGGSSSGGGGGGSPESAQNVEVKELSQVFITNDKTIKFNFVKNATCVVYVEFDAKKTAGKTTTIVEQLKNTSTLVSGVPSDEIYKFFNIWVGNSGYATEKNIENPVIGFKVEKAWVQDEKIDQSSITLNRYSNKTWEQLPASLSGEDNKYLYFTAETPGFSSFAITGKASASQEKTATEIQSEDEPDNSEENTGDTGSEAEQETEPEKNMGMPGFEMIYGVAGLLAVFLYKKK
;
A
#
# COMPACT_ATOMS: atom_id res chain seq x y z
N MET A 1 -21.96 27.63 -49.25
CA MET A 1 -21.92 28.17 -47.87
C MET A 1 -22.73 29.44 -47.75
N ASP A 2 -22.47 30.43 -48.59
CA ASP A 2 -22.99 31.80 -48.49
C ASP A 2 -24.52 31.91 -48.38
N SER A 3 -25.27 30.98 -48.98
CA SER A 3 -26.74 30.93 -48.96
C SER A 3 -27.37 30.16 -47.79
N ALA A 4 -26.58 29.53 -46.91
CA ALA A 4 -27.11 28.75 -45.77
C ALA A 4 -27.46 29.64 -44.58
N ASP A 5 -28.54 29.34 -43.86
CA ASP A 5 -28.96 30.05 -42.65
C ASP A 5 -28.60 29.26 -41.37
N PRO A 6 -28.47 29.90 -40.18
CA PRO A 6 -28.19 29.21 -38.93
C PRO A 6 -29.22 28.11 -38.63
N GLY A 7 -28.73 26.88 -38.41
CA GLY A 7 -29.56 25.68 -38.26
C GLY A 7 -29.59 24.77 -39.51
N ASP A 8 -29.08 25.23 -40.65
CA ASP A 8 -29.04 24.42 -41.88
C ASP A 8 -28.08 23.22 -41.79
N GLU A 9 -28.48 22.13 -42.44
CA GLU A 9 -27.64 20.96 -42.69
C GLU A 9 -27.21 20.91 -44.17
N ILE A 10 -25.90 20.95 -44.40
CA ILE A 10 -25.26 20.85 -45.71
C ILE A 10 -24.71 19.43 -45.89
N LEU A 11 -25.39 18.66 -46.75
CA LEU A 11 -24.92 17.35 -47.21
C LEU A 11 -24.00 17.53 -48.42
N VAL A 12 -22.76 17.07 -48.30
CA VAL A 12 -21.78 17.06 -49.39
C VAL A 12 -21.73 15.67 -50.01
N ALA A 13 -21.74 15.58 -51.35
CA ALA A 13 -21.69 14.31 -52.06
C ALA A 13 -20.26 13.74 -52.07
N PRO A 14 -20.09 12.41 -52.19
CA PRO A 14 -18.80 11.80 -52.51
C PRO A 14 -18.13 12.45 -53.72
N GLY A 15 -16.84 12.74 -53.62
CA GLY A 15 -16.09 13.46 -54.65
C GLY A 15 -14.91 14.25 -54.11
N THR A 16 -14.17 14.88 -55.02
CA THR A 16 -13.07 15.79 -54.69
C THR A 16 -13.45 17.22 -55.08
N TYR A 17 -13.35 18.14 -54.13
CA TYR A 17 -13.68 19.55 -54.24
C TYR A 17 -12.40 20.37 -54.01
N THR A 18 -12.12 21.34 -54.88
CA THR A 18 -10.99 22.25 -54.73
C THR A 18 -11.51 23.61 -54.31
N GLU A 19 -11.35 23.96 -53.04
CA GLU A 19 -11.91 25.17 -52.42
C GLU A 19 -11.24 25.44 -51.06
N ASN A 20 -11.22 26.70 -50.62
CA ASN A 20 -10.94 27.10 -49.24
C ASN A 20 -12.24 27.61 -48.61
N ILE A 21 -12.74 26.94 -47.57
CA ILE A 21 -14.06 27.20 -46.99
C ILE A 21 -13.94 28.11 -45.77
N PHE A 22 -14.73 29.18 -45.74
CA PHE A 22 -14.87 30.08 -44.58
C PHE A 22 -16.29 29.98 -44.00
N ILE A 23 -16.39 29.81 -42.67
CA ILE A 23 -17.64 29.54 -41.96
C ILE A 23 -17.78 30.51 -40.78
N ASN A 24 -18.50 31.62 -40.99
CA ASN A 24 -18.75 32.66 -40.00
C ASN A 24 -20.21 32.69 -39.47
N LYS A 25 -20.98 31.64 -39.75
CA LYS A 25 -22.37 31.50 -39.31
C LYS A 25 -22.48 30.38 -38.27
N ASP A 26 -23.24 30.66 -37.22
CA ASP A 26 -23.45 29.74 -36.11
C ASP A 26 -24.41 28.60 -36.48
N ASN A 27 -24.39 27.52 -35.70
CA ASN A 27 -25.38 26.43 -35.74
C ASN A 27 -25.46 25.68 -37.09
N LEU A 28 -24.39 25.65 -37.89
CA LEU A 28 -24.35 24.92 -39.16
C LEU A 28 -23.85 23.48 -38.99
N VAL A 29 -24.46 22.53 -39.70
CA VAL A 29 -23.98 21.15 -39.81
C VAL A 29 -23.50 20.90 -41.23
N ILE A 30 -22.24 20.50 -41.42
CA ILE A 30 -21.68 20.13 -42.71
C ILE A 30 -21.16 18.70 -42.62
N LYS A 31 -21.67 17.81 -43.46
CA LYS A 31 -21.26 16.40 -43.43
C LYS A 31 -21.21 15.73 -44.80
N SER A 32 -20.32 14.76 -44.94
CA SER A 32 -20.36 13.82 -46.06
C SER A 32 -21.69 13.05 -46.05
N SER A 33 -22.23 12.79 -47.23
CA SER A 33 -23.34 11.85 -47.46
C SER A 33 -22.86 10.43 -47.85
N GLY A 34 -21.55 10.25 -48.05
CA GLY A 34 -20.89 8.94 -48.15
C GLY A 34 -20.21 8.53 -46.84
N ASP A 35 -19.35 7.52 -46.92
CA ASP A 35 -18.53 7.08 -45.78
C ASP A 35 -17.41 8.10 -45.47
N SER A 36 -16.81 7.98 -44.27
CA SER A 36 -15.67 8.82 -43.88
C SER A 36 -14.48 8.55 -44.78
N GLY A 37 -14.10 9.56 -45.57
CA GLY A 37 -13.07 9.47 -46.61
C GLY A 37 -13.56 9.83 -48.00
N ASP A 38 -14.83 9.55 -48.32
CA ASP A 38 -15.39 9.63 -49.67
C ASP A 38 -15.51 11.06 -50.22
N THR A 39 -15.68 12.03 -49.33
CA THR A 39 -15.77 13.46 -49.67
C THR A 39 -14.46 14.13 -49.27
N THR A 40 -13.67 14.55 -50.26
CA THR A 40 -12.38 15.22 -50.06
C THR A 40 -12.45 16.70 -50.46
N ILE A 41 -12.03 17.57 -49.57
CA ILE A 41 -11.80 18.99 -49.83
C ILE A 41 -10.28 19.21 -49.87
N VAL A 42 -9.80 19.80 -50.96
CA VAL A 42 -8.40 20.17 -51.19
C VAL A 42 -8.35 21.69 -51.30
N ALA A 43 -7.35 22.33 -50.70
CA ALA A 43 -7.14 23.77 -50.85
C ALA A 43 -7.03 24.19 -52.33
N ASP A 44 -7.65 25.31 -52.70
CA ASP A 44 -7.37 26.02 -53.96
C ASP A 44 -6.13 26.91 -53.77
N ASP A 45 -6.10 27.70 -52.70
CA ASP A 45 -4.91 28.38 -52.18
C ASP A 45 -4.24 27.55 -51.07
N SER A 46 -3.11 26.91 -51.40
CA SER A 46 -2.29 26.13 -50.47
C SER A 46 -1.52 26.96 -49.43
N SER A 47 -1.53 28.30 -49.55
CA SER A 47 -0.86 29.20 -48.59
C SER A 47 -1.71 29.51 -47.34
N THR A 48 -2.96 29.05 -47.29
CA THR A 48 -3.90 29.31 -46.19
C THR A 48 -4.61 28.02 -45.70
N TYR A 49 -5.61 28.15 -44.83
CA TYR A 49 -6.43 27.06 -44.33
C TYR A 49 -7.28 26.39 -45.42
N VAL A 50 -7.59 25.09 -45.30
CA VAL A 50 -8.62 24.45 -46.15
C VAL A 50 -10.03 24.78 -45.65
N ILE A 51 -10.25 24.75 -44.33
CA ILE A 51 -11.52 25.15 -43.68
C ILE A 51 -11.19 26.06 -42.48
N ASN A 52 -11.84 27.23 -42.37
CA ASN A 52 -11.80 28.08 -41.18
C ASN A 52 -13.21 28.31 -40.64
N ILE A 53 -13.38 28.12 -39.33
CA ILE A 53 -14.64 28.24 -38.59
C ILE A 53 -14.49 29.34 -37.53
N GLN A 54 -15.32 30.38 -37.68
CA GLN A 54 -15.47 31.46 -36.72
C GLN A 54 -16.89 31.51 -36.11
N GLY A 55 -17.85 30.77 -36.65
CA GLY A 55 -19.17 30.58 -36.05
C GLY A 55 -19.15 29.62 -34.86
N ASP A 56 -20.09 29.79 -33.93
CA ASP A 56 -20.31 28.93 -32.76
C ASP A 56 -21.26 27.75 -33.10
N ASN A 57 -21.13 26.63 -32.38
CA ASN A 57 -21.95 25.42 -32.53
C ASN A 57 -21.97 24.86 -33.99
N VAL A 58 -20.83 24.90 -34.68
CA VAL A 58 -20.67 24.35 -36.03
C VAL A 58 -20.23 22.89 -35.97
N THR A 59 -20.85 22.01 -36.74
CA THR A 59 -20.45 20.60 -36.85
C THR A 59 -19.83 20.28 -38.22
N ILE A 60 -18.62 19.72 -38.24
CA ILE A 60 -18.00 19.13 -39.44
C ILE A 60 -17.88 17.62 -39.26
N GLN A 61 -18.45 16.83 -40.17
CA GLN A 61 -18.46 15.37 -40.03
C GLN A 61 -18.14 14.59 -41.33
N GLY A 62 -17.22 13.62 -41.20
CA GLY A 62 -16.96 12.63 -42.25
C GLY A 62 -16.17 13.14 -43.47
N LEU A 63 -15.57 14.33 -43.40
CA LEU A 63 -14.85 14.94 -44.51
C LEU A 63 -13.35 14.59 -44.48
N SER A 64 -12.77 14.39 -45.67
CA SER A 64 -11.33 14.40 -45.91
C SER A 64 -10.87 15.83 -46.22
N VAL A 65 -9.77 16.31 -45.62
CA VAL A 65 -9.31 17.70 -45.71
C VAL A 65 -7.78 17.75 -45.88
N SER A 66 -7.29 18.36 -46.97
CA SER A 66 -5.85 18.33 -47.31
C SER A 66 -5.34 19.50 -48.16
N GLY A 67 -4.01 19.64 -48.24
CA GLY A 67 -3.31 20.49 -49.21
C GLY A 67 -3.15 21.97 -48.82
N GLY A 68 -3.65 22.39 -47.66
CA GLY A 68 -3.50 23.76 -47.16
C GLY A 68 -2.22 23.99 -46.34
N LEU A 69 -1.99 25.24 -45.94
CA LEU A 69 -1.07 25.58 -44.85
C LEU A 69 -1.57 24.99 -43.53
N HIS A 70 -2.89 25.02 -43.31
CA HIS A 70 -3.60 24.40 -42.21
C HIS A 70 -4.78 23.59 -42.75
N GLY A 71 -5.12 22.46 -42.15
CA GLY A 71 -6.30 21.67 -42.54
C GLY A 71 -7.61 22.35 -42.11
N ILE A 72 -7.99 22.15 -40.84
CA ILE A 72 -9.18 22.77 -40.23
C ILE A 72 -8.74 23.74 -39.13
N VAL A 73 -9.18 24.99 -39.22
CA VAL A 73 -8.92 26.06 -38.26
C VAL A 73 -10.23 26.43 -37.56
N LEU A 74 -10.16 26.65 -36.24
CA LEU A 74 -11.22 27.25 -35.45
C LEU A 74 -10.65 28.50 -34.76
N GLU A 75 -11.29 29.65 -34.98
CA GLU A 75 -10.84 30.96 -34.51
C GLU A 75 -11.95 31.64 -33.73
N ASN A 76 -11.79 31.76 -32.40
CA ASN A 76 -12.76 32.32 -31.46
C ASN A 76 -14.10 31.55 -31.39
N SER A 77 -14.19 30.36 -31.98
CA SER A 77 -15.39 29.51 -32.02
C SER A 77 -15.61 28.77 -30.70
N LYS A 78 -16.88 28.50 -30.36
CA LYS A 78 -17.30 27.74 -29.18
C LYS A 78 -18.26 26.62 -29.53
N ASP A 79 -18.24 25.58 -28.70
CA ASP A 79 -19.22 24.48 -28.70
C ASP A 79 -19.30 23.69 -30.04
N SER A 80 -18.43 24.00 -31.00
CA SER A 80 -18.33 23.34 -32.31
C SER A 80 -17.75 21.92 -32.22
N THR A 81 -18.12 21.06 -33.18
CA THR A 81 -17.79 19.63 -33.18
C THR A 81 -17.11 19.21 -34.49
N LEU A 82 -15.92 18.62 -34.43
CA LEU A 82 -15.30 17.90 -35.54
C LEU A 82 -15.36 16.40 -35.27
N LYS A 83 -16.09 15.64 -36.09
CA LYS A 83 -16.34 14.20 -35.88
C LYS A 83 -16.00 13.33 -37.09
N ASN A 84 -15.27 12.24 -36.88
CA ASN A 84 -14.95 11.25 -37.92
C ASN A 84 -14.31 11.84 -39.20
N ASN A 85 -13.57 12.95 -39.11
CA ASN A 85 -12.91 13.57 -40.26
C ASN A 85 -11.50 13.00 -40.48
N VAL A 86 -10.97 13.13 -41.69
CA VAL A 86 -9.61 12.71 -42.07
C VAL A 86 -8.82 13.93 -42.52
N VAL A 87 -7.80 14.36 -41.76
CA VAL A 87 -7.09 15.63 -42.01
C VAL A 87 -5.60 15.39 -42.26
N TYR A 88 -5.13 15.59 -43.49
CA TYR A 88 -3.83 15.09 -43.91
C TYR A 88 -3.07 15.96 -44.89
N SER A 89 -1.74 15.79 -44.91
CA SER A 89 -0.83 16.45 -45.87
C SER A 89 -0.98 17.98 -45.94
N ASN A 90 -1.19 18.63 -44.79
CA ASN A 90 -1.18 20.09 -44.66
C ASN A 90 0.19 20.55 -44.14
N LEU A 91 0.68 21.69 -44.63
CA LEU A 91 2.07 22.11 -44.44
C LEU A 91 2.44 22.36 -42.96
N PHE A 92 1.49 22.82 -42.12
CA PHE A 92 1.79 23.20 -40.74
C PHE A 92 0.89 22.56 -39.66
N PHE A 93 -0.43 22.76 -39.72
CA PHE A 93 -1.37 22.21 -38.73
C PHE A 93 -2.41 21.33 -39.40
N GLY A 94 -2.71 20.16 -38.81
CA GLY A 94 -3.90 19.39 -39.16
C GLY A 94 -5.16 20.10 -38.68
N ILE A 95 -5.34 20.16 -37.36
CA ILE A 95 -6.42 20.89 -36.69
C ILE A 95 -5.83 21.95 -35.77
N TYR A 96 -6.26 23.20 -35.90
CA TYR A 96 -5.78 24.33 -35.09
C TYR A 96 -6.94 25.02 -34.38
N LEU A 97 -6.89 25.09 -33.04
CA LEU A 97 -7.82 25.83 -32.20
C LEU A 97 -7.11 27.09 -31.66
N SER A 98 -7.61 28.26 -32.04
CA SER A 98 -7.17 29.57 -31.57
C SER A 98 -8.30 30.24 -30.80
N ASN A 99 -8.09 30.54 -29.52
CA ASN A 99 -9.08 31.15 -28.62
C ASN A 99 -10.45 30.42 -28.61
N SER A 100 -10.46 29.13 -28.95
CA SER A 100 -11.69 28.35 -29.19
C SER A 100 -11.94 27.39 -28.05
N ASN A 101 -13.17 27.33 -27.55
CA ASN A 101 -13.48 26.71 -26.26
C ASN A 101 -14.63 25.71 -26.36
N ASN A 102 -14.68 24.72 -25.46
CA ASN A 102 -15.69 23.65 -25.45
C ASN A 102 -15.78 22.82 -26.76
N ILE A 103 -14.76 22.88 -27.63
CA ILE A 103 -14.72 22.20 -28.91
C ILE A 103 -14.66 20.68 -28.68
N THR A 104 -15.47 19.94 -29.42
CA THR A 104 -15.46 18.47 -29.40
C THR A 104 -14.73 17.93 -30.64
N LEU A 105 -13.61 17.25 -30.43
CA LEU A 105 -12.86 16.53 -31.47
C LEU A 105 -13.02 15.03 -31.23
N GLU A 106 -13.88 14.36 -32.01
CA GLU A 106 -14.24 12.95 -31.82
C GLU A 106 -13.83 12.05 -33.00
N ASN A 107 -13.01 11.02 -32.73
CA ASN A 107 -12.64 9.96 -33.68
C ASN A 107 -12.05 10.44 -35.02
N ASN A 108 -11.44 11.63 -35.07
CA ASN A 108 -10.80 12.13 -36.28
C ASN A 108 -9.45 11.41 -36.50
N THR A 109 -9.04 11.27 -37.76
CA THR A 109 -7.75 10.70 -38.15
C THR A 109 -6.90 11.79 -38.80
N ILE A 110 -5.81 12.20 -38.15
CA ILE A 110 -4.95 13.31 -38.58
C ILE A 110 -3.56 12.77 -38.87
N TYR A 111 -3.04 12.95 -40.09
CA TYR A 111 -1.72 12.40 -40.42
C TYR A 111 -0.92 13.16 -41.47
N ASN A 112 0.42 13.03 -41.43
CA ASN A 112 1.34 13.72 -42.33
C ASN A 112 1.16 15.24 -42.35
N ASN A 113 0.98 15.83 -41.16
CA ASN A 113 1.00 17.28 -40.96
C ASN A 113 2.19 17.61 -40.04
N THR A 114 2.85 18.76 -40.22
CA THR A 114 4.00 19.14 -39.36
C THR A 114 3.64 19.16 -37.86
N ASN A 115 2.41 19.54 -37.52
CA ASN A 115 1.81 19.30 -36.21
C ASN A 115 0.36 18.82 -36.41
N GLY A 116 -0.11 17.93 -35.52
CA GLY A 116 -1.43 17.31 -35.63
C GLY A 116 -2.57 18.21 -35.15
N ILE A 117 -2.95 18.09 -33.87
CA ILE A 117 -3.95 18.92 -33.20
C ILE A 117 -3.23 19.94 -32.31
N ASN A 118 -3.50 21.23 -32.50
CA ASN A 118 -2.80 22.30 -31.79
C ASN A 118 -3.81 23.26 -31.13
N LEU A 119 -3.69 23.45 -29.80
CA LEU A 119 -4.57 24.28 -28.98
C LEU A 119 -3.79 25.49 -28.45
N VAL A 120 -4.27 26.69 -28.75
CA VAL A 120 -3.70 27.96 -28.30
C VAL A 120 -4.80 28.81 -27.67
N PHE A 121 -4.63 29.19 -26.39
CA PHE A 121 -5.65 29.89 -25.59
C PHE A 121 -7.04 29.21 -25.60
N SER A 122 -7.05 27.88 -25.72
CA SER A 122 -8.24 27.08 -26.04
C SER A 122 -8.54 26.12 -24.89
N SER A 123 -9.66 26.31 -24.19
CA SER A 123 -9.95 25.66 -22.91
C SER A 123 -11.29 24.90 -22.91
N GLY A 124 -11.43 23.94 -21.99
CA GLY A 124 -12.66 23.14 -21.85
C GLY A 124 -12.93 22.14 -22.98
N ASN A 125 -11.99 21.95 -23.90
CA ASN A 125 -12.19 21.13 -25.10
C ASN A 125 -12.17 19.63 -24.79
N GLN A 126 -12.96 18.87 -25.53
CA GLN A 126 -13.05 17.41 -25.44
C GLN A 126 -12.41 16.76 -26.66
N ILE A 127 -11.22 16.17 -26.48
CA ILE A 127 -10.44 15.55 -27.54
C ILE A 127 -10.46 14.04 -27.30
N SER A 128 -11.27 13.28 -28.04
CA SER A 128 -11.49 11.86 -27.76
C SER A 128 -11.44 10.94 -28.97
N GLY A 129 -10.80 9.77 -28.81
CA GLY A 129 -10.72 8.72 -29.83
C GLY A 129 -9.92 9.06 -31.09
N ASN A 130 -9.28 10.23 -31.14
CA ASN A 130 -8.56 10.68 -32.35
C ASN A 130 -7.27 9.89 -32.55
N LYS A 131 -6.91 9.65 -33.81
CA LYS A 131 -5.63 9.04 -34.21
C LYS A 131 -4.77 10.12 -34.85
N VAL A 132 -3.58 10.36 -34.32
CA VAL A 132 -2.70 11.42 -34.80
C VAL A 132 -1.28 10.90 -35.01
N PHE A 133 -0.83 10.78 -36.25
CA PHE A 133 0.45 10.13 -36.57
C PHE A 133 1.14 10.74 -37.79
N ASN A 134 2.42 10.43 -38.00
CA ASN A 134 3.14 10.76 -39.23
C ASN A 134 3.76 9.49 -39.83
N ASP A 135 3.92 9.43 -41.16
CA ASP A 135 4.58 8.31 -41.83
C ASP A 135 6.08 8.21 -41.48
N THR A 136 6.70 9.35 -41.16
CA THR A 136 8.08 9.45 -40.71
C THR A 136 8.16 10.25 -39.40
N LEU A 137 9.15 9.90 -38.56
CA LEU A 137 9.43 10.61 -37.32
C LEU A 137 9.85 12.07 -37.60
N GLY A 138 8.96 13.01 -37.33
CA GLY A 138 9.20 14.43 -37.59
C GLY A 138 9.97 15.12 -36.45
N SER A 139 11.07 15.81 -36.75
CA SER A 139 11.82 16.61 -35.77
C SER A 139 11.03 17.85 -35.31
N SER A 140 11.03 18.15 -34.01
CA SER A 140 10.30 19.29 -33.40
C SER A 140 8.78 19.31 -33.68
N THR A 141 8.19 18.16 -34.01
CA THR A 141 6.75 18.01 -34.29
C THR A 141 5.97 17.58 -33.06
N HIS A 142 4.70 18.02 -32.98
CA HIS A 142 3.77 17.62 -31.92
C HIS A 142 2.54 16.96 -32.53
N ASN A 143 2.17 15.76 -32.08
CA ASN A 143 0.89 15.16 -32.52
C ASN A 143 -0.28 15.89 -31.84
N ILE A 144 -0.27 16.06 -30.51
CA ILE A 144 -1.23 16.91 -29.80
C ILE A 144 -0.47 17.92 -28.93
N PHE A 145 -0.76 19.22 -29.10
CA PHE A 145 -0.10 20.30 -28.36
C PHE A 145 -1.09 21.24 -27.68
N LEU A 146 -0.85 21.55 -26.40
CA LEU A 146 -1.61 22.53 -25.62
C LEU A 146 -0.72 23.70 -25.18
N ASN A 147 -1.10 24.92 -25.53
CA ASN A 147 -0.41 26.15 -25.18
C ASN A 147 -1.37 27.12 -24.49
N ASN A 148 -1.09 27.46 -23.23
CA ASN A 148 -1.97 28.30 -22.40
C ASN A 148 -3.45 27.84 -22.47
N SER A 149 -3.65 26.53 -22.39
CA SER A 149 -4.90 25.86 -22.71
C SER A 149 -5.29 24.96 -21.53
N HIS A 150 -6.45 25.24 -20.92
CA HIS A 150 -6.77 24.76 -19.58
C HIS A 150 -8.05 23.92 -19.54
N ASN A 151 -8.18 23.08 -18.52
CA ASN A 151 -9.40 22.27 -18.27
C ASN A 151 -9.81 21.38 -19.47
N ASN A 152 -8.87 21.04 -20.38
CA ASN A 152 -9.15 20.20 -21.53
C ASN A 152 -9.13 18.72 -21.14
N LYS A 153 -9.92 17.91 -21.84
CA LYS A 153 -10.13 16.49 -21.58
C LYS A 153 -9.70 15.67 -22.79
N LEU A 154 -8.55 15.02 -22.69
CA LEU A 154 -7.94 14.17 -23.72
C LEU A 154 -8.18 12.70 -23.36
N GLN A 155 -9.02 11.99 -24.10
CA GLN A 155 -9.39 10.60 -23.78
C GLN A 155 -9.25 9.62 -24.93
N ARG A 156 -8.55 8.50 -24.71
CA ARG A 156 -8.43 7.39 -25.68
C ARG A 156 -7.86 7.82 -27.05
N ASN A 157 -7.12 8.92 -27.11
CA ASN A 157 -6.43 9.32 -28.33
C ASN A 157 -5.20 8.42 -28.53
N THR A 158 -4.83 8.19 -29.78
CA THR A 158 -3.65 7.41 -30.17
C THR A 158 -2.68 8.33 -30.90
N VAL A 159 -1.46 8.47 -30.41
CA VAL A 159 -0.43 9.36 -30.98
C VAL A 159 0.89 8.65 -31.24
N SER A 160 1.47 8.84 -32.42
CA SER A 160 2.71 8.19 -32.82
C SER A 160 3.55 8.94 -33.86
N ASN A 161 4.84 8.61 -33.93
CA ASN A 161 5.81 9.15 -34.88
C ASN A 161 5.98 10.69 -34.85
N GLY A 162 5.67 11.35 -33.72
CA GLY A 162 6.05 12.74 -33.44
C GLY A 162 7.38 12.86 -32.67
N ASP A 163 7.96 14.07 -32.62
CA ASP A 163 9.00 14.37 -31.61
C ASP A 163 8.39 14.40 -30.20
N TYR A 164 7.12 14.83 -30.13
CA TYR A 164 6.26 14.78 -28.95
C TYR A 164 4.89 14.19 -29.30
N GLY A 165 4.48 13.14 -28.60
CA GLY A 165 3.13 12.57 -28.72
C GLY A 165 2.06 13.53 -28.19
N ILE A 166 2.04 13.76 -26.88
CA ILE A 166 1.20 14.80 -26.26
C ILE A 166 2.10 15.77 -25.50
N ALA A 167 2.07 17.06 -25.82
CA ALA A 167 2.88 18.07 -25.15
C ALA A 167 2.03 19.24 -24.66
N MET A 168 2.42 19.86 -23.54
CA MET A 168 1.75 21.03 -23.01
C MET A 168 2.68 22.02 -22.30
N ARG A 169 2.41 23.32 -22.48
CA ARG A 169 3.10 24.43 -21.80
C ARG A 169 2.11 25.46 -21.27
N TYR A 170 2.40 26.06 -20.11
CA TYR A 170 1.51 27.00 -19.40
C TYR A 170 0.06 26.49 -19.26
N SER A 171 -0.13 25.17 -19.24
CA SER A 171 -1.43 24.52 -19.43
C SER A 171 -1.78 23.70 -18.21
N ASN A 172 -2.92 24.02 -17.60
CA ASN A 172 -3.27 23.60 -16.23
C ASN A 172 -4.64 22.92 -16.18
N ASN A 173 -4.86 22.08 -15.15
CA ASN A 173 -6.11 21.35 -14.93
C ASN A 173 -6.55 20.44 -16.10
N ASN A 174 -5.64 20.05 -17.01
CA ASN A 174 -5.99 19.16 -18.11
C ASN A 174 -6.04 17.70 -17.63
N ASN A 175 -6.98 16.91 -18.17
CA ASN A 175 -7.15 15.50 -17.85
C ASN A 175 -6.85 14.63 -19.07
N LEU A 176 -5.79 13.84 -18.98
CA LEU A 176 -5.36 12.87 -19.97
C LEU A 176 -5.74 11.47 -19.45
N THR A 177 -6.83 10.89 -19.95
CA THR A 177 -7.33 9.57 -19.53
C THR A 177 -7.15 8.52 -20.64
N SER A 178 -6.47 7.41 -20.35
CA SER A 178 -6.40 6.23 -21.24
C SER A 178 -5.90 6.50 -22.67
N ASN A 179 -5.06 7.52 -22.88
CA ASN A 179 -4.44 7.78 -24.18
C ASN A 179 -3.29 6.80 -24.43
N ASN A 180 -2.96 6.56 -25.70
CA ASN A 180 -1.86 5.70 -26.13
C ASN A 180 -0.82 6.51 -26.91
N ALA A 181 0.39 6.66 -26.37
CA ALA A 181 1.50 7.40 -26.96
C ALA A 181 2.71 6.47 -27.17
N TYR A 182 2.99 6.11 -28.43
CA TYR A 182 4.02 5.13 -28.78
C TYR A 182 4.82 5.54 -30.03
N ALA A 183 6.05 5.05 -30.17
CA ALA A 183 6.94 5.34 -31.30
C ALA A 183 7.22 6.84 -31.57
N ASN A 184 6.97 7.72 -30.58
CA ASN A 184 7.42 9.11 -30.60
C ASN A 184 8.87 9.18 -30.09
N ASN A 185 9.55 10.32 -30.21
CA ASN A 185 10.74 10.55 -29.38
C ASN A 185 10.33 10.65 -27.91
N ARG A 186 9.41 11.56 -27.57
CA ARG A 186 8.88 11.76 -26.22
C ARG A 186 7.39 11.47 -26.19
N GLY A 187 6.95 10.63 -25.26
CA GLY A 187 5.54 10.20 -25.18
C GLY A 187 4.59 11.30 -24.73
N ILE A 188 4.70 11.71 -23.46
CA ILE A 188 3.93 12.82 -22.88
C ILE A 188 4.89 13.82 -22.22
N TYR A 189 4.76 15.11 -22.52
CA TYR A 189 5.68 16.17 -22.10
C TYR A 189 4.94 17.37 -21.48
N LEU A 190 5.17 17.60 -20.19
CA LEU A 190 4.65 18.74 -19.43
C LEU A 190 5.82 19.69 -19.14
N THR A 191 5.66 20.97 -19.47
CA THR A 191 6.71 21.97 -19.23
C THR A 191 6.16 23.34 -18.88
N LEU A 192 7.06 24.27 -18.54
CA LEU A 192 6.80 25.71 -18.37
C LEU A 192 5.54 25.95 -17.51
N THR A 193 5.68 25.64 -16.22
CA THR A 193 4.68 25.82 -15.15
C THR A 193 3.32 25.14 -15.36
N SER A 194 3.20 24.19 -16.30
CA SER A 194 2.01 23.34 -16.47
C SER A 194 1.78 22.47 -15.23
N GLY A 195 0.79 22.84 -14.41
CA GLY A 195 0.49 22.23 -13.11
C GLY A 195 -0.95 21.74 -12.98
N LYS A 196 -1.23 20.98 -11.93
CA LYS A 196 -2.56 20.42 -11.61
C LYS A 196 -3.17 19.53 -12.72
N ASN A 197 -2.35 19.03 -13.65
CA ASN A 197 -2.83 18.13 -14.70
C ASN A 197 -2.93 16.69 -14.16
N THR A 198 -3.91 15.93 -14.66
CA THR A 198 -4.11 14.52 -14.29
C THR A 198 -3.81 13.63 -15.48
N LEU A 199 -2.88 12.69 -15.31
CA LEU A 199 -2.54 11.64 -16.27
C LEU A 199 -2.98 10.32 -15.64
N LEU A 200 -4.10 9.77 -16.11
CA LEU A 200 -4.73 8.56 -15.57
C LEU A 200 -4.81 7.45 -16.62
N ASP A 201 -4.36 6.24 -16.29
CA ASP A 201 -4.48 5.02 -17.11
C ASP A 201 -3.85 5.10 -18.52
N ASN A 202 -2.93 6.05 -18.77
CA ASN A 202 -2.33 6.21 -20.11
C ASN A 202 -1.29 5.11 -20.40
N GLN A 203 -1.19 4.71 -21.66
CA GLN A 203 -0.16 3.82 -22.18
C GLN A 203 0.88 4.67 -22.91
N VAL A 204 2.12 4.67 -22.42
CA VAL A 204 3.19 5.56 -22.90
C VAL A 204 4.43 4.70 -23.15
N ASN A 205 4.33 3.86 -24.18
CA ASN A 205 5.19 2.70 -24.38
C ASN A 205 6.01 2.80 -25.67
N SER A 206 7.19 2.19 -25.68
CA SER A 206 8.00 2.04 -26.91
C SER A 206 8.33 3.37 -27.62
N ASN A 207 8.55 4.44 -26.86
CA ASN A 207 9.05 5.71 -27.40
C ASN A 207 10.59 5.69 -27.51
N LEU A 208 11.12 6.39 -28.51
CA LEU A 208 12.53 6.40 -28.91
C LEU A 208 13.44 7.22 -28.00
N MET A 209 12.87 7.92 -27.01
CA MET A 209 13.57 8.49 -25.86
C MET A 209 12.81 8.17 -24.56
N SER A 210 12.19 9.16 -23.90
CA SER A 210 11.54 9.01 -22.60
C SER A 210 10.01 8.98 -22.71
N GLY A 211 9.36 8.25 -21.80
CA GLY A 211 7.90 8.07 -21.78
C GLY A 211 7.15 9.32 -21.33
N ILE A 212 7.05 9.56 -20.02
CA ILE A 212 6.40 10.75 -19.43
C ILE A 212 7.48 11.67 -18.86
N ILE A 213 7.38 12.96 -19.14
CA ILE A 213 8.38 13.96 -18.77
C ILE A 213 7.68 15.19 -18.17
N LEU A 214 8.13 15.60 -16.98
CA LEU A 214 7.81 16.86 -16.32
C LEU A 214 9.12 17.65 -16.23
N ASP A 215 9.29 18.65 -17.09
CA ASP A 215 10.50 19.48 -17.16
C ASP A 215 10.14 20.95 -16.92
N ASN A 216 10.49 21.48 -15.75
CA ASN A 216 10.00 22.76 -15.26
C ASN A 216 8.46 22.84 -15.25
N ALA A 217 7.81 21.71 -14.95
CA ALA A 217 6.36 21.64 -14.81
C ALA A 217 5.89 22.34 -13.52
N GLY A 218 4.62 22.74 -13.48
CA GLY A 218 4.01 23.27 -12.27
C GLY A 218 3.81 22.19 -11.21
N SER A 219 3.36 22.58 -10.02
CA SER A 219 3.01 21.64 -8.95
C SER A 219 1.62 21.00 -9.14
N GLY A 220 1.35 19.96 -8.38
CA GLY A 220 0.06 19.28 -8.29
C GLY A 220 -0.26 18.37 -9.48
N ASN A 221 0.69 18.04 -10.36
CA ASN A 221 0.43 17.06 -11.41
C ASN A 221 0.29 15.65 -10.79
N ASN A 222 -0.74 14.92 -11.21
CA ASN A 222 -1.08 13.60 -10.71
C ASN A 222 -0.92 12.56 -11.82
N LEU A 223 0.08 11.68 -11.69
CA LEU A 223 0.33 10.55 -12.58
C LEU A 223 -0.16 9.30 -11.86
N ILE A 224 -1.28 8.74 -12.30
CA ILE A 224 -1.97 7.62 -11.64
C ILE A 224 -2.12 6.46 -12.62
N ASN A 225 -1.63 5.27 -12.24
CA ASN A 225 -1.81 4.01 -12.97
C ASN A 225 -1.39 4.06 -14.46
N ASN A 226 -0.41 4.90 -14.81
CA ASN A 226 0.10 4.94 -16.18
C ASN A 226 1.06 3.77 -16.42
N THR A 227 0.96 3.16 -17.60
CA THR A 227 1.90 2.13 -18.07
C THR A 227 2.92 2.79 -18.98
N VAL A 228 4.18 2.81 -18.56
CA VAL A 228 5.26 3.60 -19.17
C VAL A 228 6.50 2.72 -19.37
N ARG A 229 6.47 1.88 -20.40
CA ARG A 229 7.40 0.74 -20.58
C ARG A 229 8.07 0.73 -21.94
N LEU A 230 9.20 0.01 -22.06
CA LEU A 230 9.91 -0.20 -23.32
C LEU A 230 10.42 1.10 -23.99
N ASN A 231 10.46 2.21 -23.25
CA ASN A 231 11.04 3.46 -23.75
C ASN A 231 12.57 3.37 -23.65
N THR A 232 13.29 3.81 -24.68
CA THR A 232 14.75 3.60 -24.78
C THR A 232 15.55 4.35 -23.70
N ALA A 233 15.01 5.44 -23.16
CA ALA A 233 15.60 6.25 -22.11
C ALA A 233 14.82 6.12 -20.78
N THR A 234 14.24 7.18 -20.25
CA THR A 234 13.57 7.15 -18.94
C THR A 234 12.09 6.83 -19.10
N GLY A 235 11.52 5.99 -18.23
CA GLY A 235 10.07 5.81 -18.12
C GLY A 235 9.39 7.12 -17.73
N ILE A 236 9.54 7.52 -16.46
CA ILE A 236 9.00 8.79 -15.93
C ILE A 236 10.13 9.70 -15.45
N TRP A 237 10.24 10.91 -16.00
CA TRP A 237 11.31 11.87 -15.69
C TRP A 237 10.74 13.18 -15.11
N LEU A 238 11.25 13.59 -13.96
CA LEU A 238 10.98 14.88 -13.30
C LEU A 238 12.28 15.69 -13.22
N ALA A 239 12.29 16.88 -13.81
CA ALA A 239 13.37 17.86 -13.71
C ALA A 239 12.80 19.21 -13.25
N ASN A 240 13.38 19.79 -12.19
CA ASN A 240 12.95 21.06 -11.58
C ASN A 240 11.41 21.16 -11.43
N SER A 241 10.79 20.06 -11.00
CA SER A 241 9.35 19.88 -10.92
C SER A 241 9.04 19.30 -9.54
N SER A 242 8.37 20.10 -8.70
CA SER A 242 8.19 19.83 -7.28
C SER A 242 6.72 19.69 -6.91
N ASN A 243 6.44 18.98 -5.81
CA ASN A 243 5.09 18.74 -5.29
C ASN A 243 4.17 18.10 -6.37
N ASN A 244 4.61 16.97 -6.94
CA ASN A 244 3.84 16.13 -7.86
C ASN A 244 3.65 14.72 -7.29
N ASN A 245 2.59 14.04 -7.73
CA ASN A 245 2.19 12.73 -7.21
C ASN A 245 2.26 11.67 -8.31
N LEU A 246 3.07 10.64 -8.08
CA LEU A 246 3.25 9.46 -8.92
C LEU A 246 2.71 8.26 -8.13
N ASN A 247 1.46 7.87 -8.39
CA ASN A 247 0.78 6.80 -7.70
C ASN A 247 0.56 5.58 -8.63
N ILE A 248 0.95 4.38 -8.18
CA ILE A 248 0.70 3.08 -8.83
C ILE A 248 1.06 2.99 -10.33
N ASN A 249 2.04 3.77 -10.81
CA ASN A 249 2.50 3.71 -12.21
C ASN A 249 3.43 2.52 -12.45
N ASN A 250 3.41 1.97 -13.66
CA ASN A 250 4.30 0.90 -14.10
C ASN A 250 5.39 1.46 -15.03
N ALA A 251 6.53 1.82 -14.45
CA ALA A 251 7.71 2.38 -15.14
C ALA A 251 8.81 1.31 -15.37
N SER A 252 8.40 0.12 -15.79
CA SER A 252 9.27 -1.04 -15.99
C SER A 252 9.86 -1.11 -17.41
N GLU A 253 10.95 -1.85 -17.60
CA GLU A 253 11.53 -2.16 -18.93
C GLU A 253 11.98 -0.94 -19.75
N ASN A 254 12.43 0.13 -19.08
CA ASN A 254 13.09 1.29 -19.70
C ASN A 254 14.61 1.25 -19.40
N SER A 255 15.37 2.31 -19.72
CA SER A 255 16.77 2.46 -19.26
C SER A 255 16.86 2.95 -17.81
N LYS A 256 16.11 4.00 -17.47
CA LYS A 256 15.82 4.39 -16.07
C LYS A 256 14.30 4.26 -15.87
N GLY A 257 13.86 3.71 -14.75
CA GLY A 257 12.42 3.59 -14.48
C GLY A 257 11.79 4.94 -14.15
N ILE A 258 12.09 5.48 -12.96
CA ILE A 258 11.68 6.82 -12.52
C ILE A 258 12.94 7.64 -12.19
N TYR A 259 13.01 8.87 -12.68
CA TYR A 259 14.18 9.75 -12.51
C TYR A 259 13.78 11.14 -12.03
N LEU A 260 14.27 11.54 -10.86
CA LEU A 260 14.14 12.88 -10.28
C LEU A 260 15.50 13.57 -10.32
N GLN A 261 15.55 14.81 -10.81
CA GLN A 261 16.79 15.61 -10.83
C GLN A 261 16.53 17.11 -10.71
N SER A 262 17.61 17.88 -10.61
CA SER A 262 17.63 19.34 -10.73
C SER A 262 16.68 20.01 -9.72
N SER A 263 16.89 19.75 -8.43
CA SER A 263 16.13 20.34 -7.32
C SER A 263 14.63 20.02 -7.28
N ALA A 264 14.20 18.94 -7.93
CA ALA A 264 12.85 18.38 -7.73
C ALA A 264 12.65 17.98 -6.26
N SER A 265 11.68 18.59 -5.58
CA SER A 265 11.39 18.45 -4.14
C SER A 265 9.93 18.05 -3.90
N GLU A 266 9.62 17.56 -2.70
CA GLU A 266 8.23 17.35 -2.23
C GLU A 266 7.39 16.39 -3.10
N ASN A 267 8.02 15.61 -3.99
CA ASN A 267 7.29 14.69 -4.86
C ASN A 267 6.96 13.39 -4.11
N THR A 268 5.74 12.89 -4.28
CA THR A 268 5.30 11.61 -3.70
C THR A 268 5.34 10.52 -4.77
N LEU A 269 6.12 9.48 -4.55
CA LEU A 269 6.21 8.27 -5.37
C LEU A 269 5.66 7.11 -4.53
N SER A 270 4.40 6.74 -4.76
CA SER A 270 3.69 5.74 -3.96
C SER A 270 3.22 4.53 -4.78
N GLY A 271 3.58 3.32 -4.35
CA GLY A 271 3.07 2.06 -4.93
C GLY A 271 3.49 1.77 -6.38
N ASN A 272 4.48 2.47 -6.93
CA ASN A 272 4.89 2.30 -8.33
C ASN A 272 5.63 0.97 -8.54
N ILE A 273 5.48 0.39 -9.74
CA ILE A 273 6.16 -0.84 -10.18
C ILE A 273 7.26 -0.43 -11.16
N VAL A 274 8.52 -0.68 -10.79
CA VAL A 274 9.70 -0.11 -11.45
C VAL A 274 10.74 -1.21 -11.69
N ASN A 275 10.37 -2.18 -12.54
CA ASN A 275 11.06 -3.46 -12.66
C ASN A 275 11.83 -3.61 -13.98
N SER A 276 12.84 -4.48 -13.99
CA SER A 276 13.51 -4.95 -15.21
C SER A 276 14.06 -3.84 -16.12
N ASN A 277 14.42 -2.68 -15.55
CA ASN A 277 15.06 -1.60 -16.31
C ASN A 277 16.52 -1.98 -16.63
N THR A 278 16.99 -1.61 -17.82
CA THR A 278 18.35 -1.94 -18.29
C THR A 278 19.45 -1.12 -17.59
N GLY A 279 19.07 -0.08 -16.84
CA GLY A 279 19.89 0.65 -15.88
C GLY A 279 19.33 0.50 -14.46
N SER A 280 18.85 1.59 -13.87
CA SER A 280 18.37 1.65 -12.48
C SER A 280 16.86 1.85 -12.40
N GLY A 281 16.25 1.41 -11.30
CA GLY A 281 14.82 1.54 -11.04
C GLY A 281 14.40 2.98 -10.76
N ILE A 282 14.54 3.43 -9.52
CA ILE A 282 14.25 4.81 -9.10
C ILE A 282 15.57 5.55 -8.84
N VAL A 283 15.75 6.73 -9.44
CA VAL A 283 16.98 7.52 -9.33
C VAL A 283 16.67 8.95 -8.91
N LEU A 284 17.35 9.45 -7.88
CA LEU A 284 17.39 10.83 -7.42
C LEU A 284 18.82 11.36 -7.62
N GLU A 285 19.02 12.33 -8.52
CA GLU A 285 20.34 12.89 -8.85
C GLU A 285 20.32 14.42 -8.80
N ASN A 286 20.95 15.01 -7.78
CA ASN A 286 20.71 16.41 -7.39
C ASN A 286 19.21 16.70 -7.20
N ALA A 287 18.45 15.73 -6.67
CA ALA A 287 17.07 15.98 -6.27
C ALA A 287 17.08 16.86 -5.01
N GLY A 288 16.02 17.63 -4.82
CA GLY A 288 15.82 18.40 -3.60
C GLY A 288 15.40 17.53 -2.41
N SER A 289 14.87 18.17 -1.39
CA SER A 289 14.41 17.51 -0.16
C SER A 289 12.94 17.08 -0.23
N ASN A 290 12.50 16.34 0.79
CA ASN A 290 11.12 15.96 1.04
C ASN A 290 10.46 15.11 -0.06
N ASN A 291 11.23 14.51 -0.99
CA ASN A 291 10.68 13.51 -1.88
C ASN A 291 10.41 12.23 -1.07
N ASN A 292 9.18 11.71 -1.18
CA ASN A 292 8.70 10.57 -0.42
C ASN A 292 8.47 9.37 -1.34
N LEU A 293 9.32 8.36 -1.23
CA LEU A 293 9.23 7.09 -1.93
C LEU A 293 8.63 6.05 -0.97
N THR A 294 7.32 5.80 -1.06
CA THR A 294 6.60 4.88 -0.18
C THR A 294 6.06 3.65 -0.93
N GLY A 295 6.37 2.44 -0.45
CA GLY A 295 5.69 1.21 -0.91
C GLY A 295 5.96 0.81 -2.37
N ASN A 296 7.01 1.32 -3.01
CA ASN A 296 7.31 1.01 -4.41
C ASN A 296 7.93 -0.38 -4.55
N ILE A 297 7.60 -1.08 -5.63
CA ILE A 297 8.20 -2.36 -6.02
C ILE A 297 9.26 -2.07 -7.09
N VAL A 298 10.51 -2.39 -6.79
CA VAL A 298 11.67 -1.99 -7.60
C VAL A 298 12.57 -3.21 -7.79
N ASP A 299 12.20 -4.07 -8.74
CA ASP A 299 12.73 -5.44 -8.85
C ASP A 299 13.52 -5.71 -10.14
N SER A 300 14.60 -6.50 -10.02
CA SER A 300 15.34 -7.04 -11.17
C SER A 300 15.93 -5.99 -12.12
N ASN A 301 16.24 -4.78 -11.65
CA ASN A 301 16.92 -3.75 -12.45
C ASN A 301 18.43 -4.04 -12.51
N VAL A 302 19.04 -3.84 -13.67
CA VAL A 302 20.44 -4.25 -13.94
C VAL A 302 21.45 -3.61 -12.98
N ASN A 303 21.25 -2.33 -12.65
CA ASN A 303 22.10 -1.58 -11.74
C ASN A 303 21.46 -1.48 -10.35
N TYR A 304 20.85 -0.34 -10.00
CA TYR A 304 20.40 -0.08 -8.64
C TYR A 304 18.88 -0.13 -8.57
N GLY A 305 18.32 -0.62 -7.46
CA GLY A 305 16.90 -0.50 -7.17
C GLY A 305 16.56 0.98 -6.98
N ILE A 306 16.93 1.52 -5.82
CA ILE A 306 16.80 2.95 -5.52
C ILE A 306 18.21 3.57 -5.39
N TYR A 307 18.47 4.66 -6.11
CA TYR A 307 19.78 5.33 -6.15
C TYR A 307 19.66 6.82 -5.85
N LEU A 308 20.34 7.29 -4.81
CA LEU A 308 20.43 8.70 -4.42
C LEU A 308 21.86 9.21 -4.64
N VAL A 309 22.01 10.35 -5.29
CA VAL A 309 23.28 11.09 -5.43
C VAL A 309 23.02 12.56 -5.17
N ARG A 310 23.79 13.18 -4.27
CA ARG A 310 23.66 14.63 -3.95
C ARG A 310 22.22 15.03 -3.65
N SER A 311 21.50 14.17 -2.91
CA SER A 311 20.05 14.25 -2.70
C SER A 311 19.73 13.99 -1.22
N SER A 312 19.77 15.05 -0.41
CA SER A 312 19.59 15.00 1.05
C SER A 312 18.15 15.20 1.50
N ASN A 313 17.84 14.75 2.72
CA ASN A 313 16.55 14.95 3.41
C ASN A 313 15.34 14.35 2.66
N ASN A 314 15.48 13.13 2.13
CA ASN A 314 14.42 12.38 1.44
C ASN A 314 13.99 11.12 2.23
N TYR A 315 12.80 10.61 1.92
CA TYR A 315 12.16 9.52 2.64
C TYR A 315 12.02 8.28 1.73
N LEU A 316 12.57 7.15 2.16
CA LEU A 316 12.47 5.85 1.49
C LEU A 316 11.79 4.89 2.47
N LEU A 317 10.47 4.73 2.34
CA LEU A 317 9.62 4.04 3.31
C LEU A 317 8.95 2.79 2.70
N SER A 318 9.05 1.64 3.37
CA SER A 318 8.34 0.40 3.01
C SER A 318 8.50 -0.09 1.55
N ASN A 319 9.58 0.28 0.85
CA ASN A 319 9.81 -0.14 -0.53
C ASN A 319 10.37 -1.57 -0.59
N ASN A 320 10.11 -2.29 -1.68
CA ASN A 320 10.67 -3.60 -1.96
C ASN A 320 11.70 -3.48 -3.10
N ALA A 321 12.99 -3.52 -2.77
CA ALA A 321 14.11 -3.35 -3.69
C ALA A 321 14.90 -4.65 -3.86
N SER A 322 14.42 -5.55 -4.72
CA SER A 322 14.90 -6.94 -4.81
C SER A 322 15.53 -7.30 -6.16
N ARG A 323 16.43 -8.30 -6.18
CA ARG A 323 17.13 -8.81 -7.39
C ARG A 323 17.91 -7.77 -8.24
N ASN A 324 18.17 -6.59 -7.68
CA ASN A 324 18.98 -5.54 -8.31
C ASN A 324 20.49 -5.81 -8.06
N SER A 325 21.41 -5.08 -8.71
CA SER A 325 22.84 -5.15 -8.33
C SER A 325 23.07 -4.63 -6.90
N LYS A 326 22.44 -3.50 -6.56
CA LYS A 326 22.25 -3.02 -5.18
C LYS A 326 20.79 -2.69 -4.92
N GLY A 327 20.29 -2.92 -3.71
CA GLY A 327 18.91 -2.61 -3.34
C GLY A 327 18.69 -1.11 -3.23
N ILE A 328 19.29 -0.49 -2.21
CA ILE A 328 19.34 0.96 -2.00
C ILE A 328 20.80 1.41 -1.98
N TYR A 329 21.16 2.40 -2.79
CA TYR A 329 22.49 2.99 -2.80
C TYR A 329 22.41 4.51 -2.66
N ILE A 330 23.07 5.06 -1.63
CA ILE A 330 23.10 6.49 -1.32
C ILE A 330 24.54 6.99 -1.41
N VAL A 331 24.75 8.09 -2.13
CA VAL A 331 26.06 8.69 -2.41
C VAL A 331 26.01 10.19 -2.15
N ASP A 332 27.01 10.73 -1.44
CA ASP A 332 27.17 12.19 -1.24
C ASP A 332 25.87 12.85 -0.75
N SER A 333 25.19 12.21 0.21
CA SER A 333 23.84 12.60 0.66
C SER A 333 23.65 12.38 2.17
N SER A 334 22.80 13.22 2.78
CA SER A 334 22.62 13.31 4.23
C SER A 334 21.16 13.45 4.65
N GLY A 335 20.85 13.19 5.92
CA GLY A 335 19.51 13.39 6.48
C GLY A 335 18.40 12.52 5.89
N ASN A 336 18.72 11.51 5.08
CA ASN A 336 17.71 10.64 4.48
C ASN A 336 17.20 9.61 5.49
N LYS A 337 15.89 9.34 5.46
CA LYS A 337 15.23 8.33 6.29
C LYS A 337 14.89 7.11 5.44
N VAL A 338 15.62 6.02 5.65
CA VAL A 338 15.44 4.72 4.99
C VAL A 338 14.79 3.79 6.00
N SER A 339 13.47 3.59 5.92
CA SER A 339 12.73 2.82 6.94
C SER A 339 11.76 1.77 6.40
N SER A 340 11.65 0.64 7.11
CA SER A 340 10.73 -0.47 6.79
C SER A 340 10.90 -1.12 5.41
N ASN A 341 12.01 -0.86 4.69
CA ASN A 341 12.21 -1.40 3.34
C ASN A 341 12.60 -2.88 3.36
N ILE A 342 12.20 -3.62 2.32
CA ILE A 342 12.60 -5.00 2.06
C ILE A 342 13.64 -5.02 0.95
N LEU A 343 14.78 -5.67 1.18
CA LEU A 343 15.89 -5.71 0.23
C LEU A 343 16.41 -7.15 0.10
N SER A 344 16.04 -7.84 -0.98
CA SER A 344 16.40 -9.26 -1.14
C SER A 344 17.14 -9.60 -2.42
N ASP A 345 17.96 -10.65 -2.32
CA ASP A 345 18.62 -11.31 -3.45
C ASP A 345 19.48 -10.35 -4.33
N THR A 346 19.98 -9.24 -3.78
CA THR A 346 20.77 -8.26 -4.53
C THR A 346 22.17 -8.80 -4.84
N ILE A 347 22.79 -8.44 -5.96
CA ILE A 347 24.08 -9.01 -6.36
C ILE A 347 25.17 -8.69 -5.32
N THR A 348 25.24 -7.44 -4.86
CA THR A 348 26.20 -6.97 -3.85
C THR A 348 25.51 -6.52 -2.56
N GLU A 349 25.21 -5.23 -2.38
CA GLU A 349 24.72 -4.68 -1.11
C GLU A 349 23.18 -4.61 -1.09
N GLY A 350 22.58 -4.91 0.06
CA GLY A 350 21.19 -4.55 0.34
C GLY A 350 21.07 -3.03 0.41
N ILE A 351 21.63 -2.43 1.47
CA ILE A 351 21.81 -0.99 1.61
C ILE A 351 23.30 -0.64 1.53
N MET A 352 23.66 0.35 0.71
CA MET A 352 25.01 0.93 0.68
C MET A 352 24.98 2.44 0.90
N LEU A 353 25.85 2.94 1.77
CA LEU A 353 26.16 4.36 1.94
C LEU A 353 27.60 4.62 1.45
N SER A 354 27.81 5.65 0.62
CA SER A 354 29.13 6.13 0.21
C SER A 354 29.24 7.64 0.45
N ILE A 355 30.19 8.09 1.27
CA ILE A 355 30.41 9.53 1.56
C ILE A 355 29.08 10.19 1.96
N SER A 356 28.30 9.48 2.77
CA SER A 356 26.90 9.81 3.08
C SER A 356 26.71 9.76 4.58
N ASN A 357 26.43 10.91 5.18
CA ASN A 357 26.56 11.15 6.61
C ASN A 357 25.23 11.58 7.23
N GLY A 358 24.98 11.24 8.49
CA GLY A 358 23.76 11.71 9.18
C GLY A 358 22.45 11.19 8.59
N ASN A 359 22.44 9.98 8.02
CA ASN A 359 21.23 9.30 7.54
C ASN A 359 20.70 8.33 8.61
N THR A 360 19.39 8.05 8.57
CA THR A 360 18.73 7.11 9.49
C THR A 360 18.23 5.89 8.74
N LEU A 361 18.73 4.70 9.12
CA LEU A 361 18.35 3.40 8.56
C LEU A 361 17.64 2.61 9.66
N SER A 362 16.32 2.42 9.58
CA SER A 362 15.61 1.65 10.61
C SER A 362 14.49 0.73 10.17
N ARG A 363 14.29 -0.39 10.86
CA ARG A 363 13.23 -1.39 10.54
C ARG A 363 13.36 -2.02 9.14
N ASN A 364 14.50 -1.87 8.46
CA ASN A 364 14.70 -2.47 7.15
C ASN A 364 14.99 -3.97 7.29
N ARG A 365 14.44 -4.78 6.38
CA ARG A 365 14.67 -6.22 6.29
C ARG A 365 15.52 -6.55 5.06
N ALA A 366 16.79 -6.86 5.28
CA ALA A 366 17.74 -7.23 4.23
C ALA A 366 18.08 -8.73 4.30
N PHE A 367 17.92 -9.47 3.20
CA PHE A 367 18.26 -10.90 3.20
C PHE A 367 18.78 -11.44 1.86
N ASN A 368 19.55 -12.53 1.90
CA ASN A 368 20.18 -13.17 0.74
C ASN A 368 21.15 -12.28 -0.08
N ASN A 369 21.49 -11.09 0.40
CA ASN A 369 22.41 -10.14 -0.26
C ASN A 369 23.88 -10.57 -0.05
N SER A 370 24.85 -9.96 -0.74
CA SER A 370 26.29 -10.19 -0.42
C SER A 370 26.67 -9.50 0.90
N PHE A 371 26.30 -8.24 1.03
CA PHE A 371 26.27 -7.51 2.30
C PHE A 371 24.84 -7.07 2.59
N GLY A 372 24.38 -7.15 3.83
CA GLY A 372 23.10 -6.58 4.23
C GLY A 372 23.14 -5.05 4.20
N ILE A 373 24.02 -4.47 5.02
CA ILE A 373 24.29 -3.03 5.12
C ILE A 373 25.79 -2.79 4.97
N TYR A 374 26.19 -1.81 4.15
CA TYR A 374 27.60 -1.44 3.97
C TYR A 374 27.82 0.08 3.98
N LEU A 375 28.75 0.53 4.82
CA LEU A 375 29.15 1.94 4.96
C LEU A 375 30.56 2.15 4.41
N ASN A 376 30.70 3.13 3.51
CA ASN A 376 31.93 3.47 2.83
C ASN A 376 32.26 4.96 2.98
N SER A 377 33.16 5.27 3.90
CA SER A 377 33.53 6.64 4.28
C SER A 377 32.30 7.46 4.70
N SER A 378 31.43 6.84 5.50
CA SER A 378 30.12 7.33 5.89
C SER A 378 30.04 7.45 7.41
N ASP A 379 29.83 8.68 7.88
CA ASP A 379 29.97 9.05 9.29
C ASP A 379 28.62 9.47 9.92
N SER A 380 28.50 9.32 11.24
CA SER A 380 27.38 9.85 12.03
C SER A 380 25.98 9.39 11.60
N ASN A 381 25.84 8.21 11.00
CA ASN A 381 24.54 7.62 10.65
C ASN A 381 23.95 6.84 11.83
N ASN A 382 22.62 6.79 11.94
CA ASN A 382 21.89 5.96 12.91
C ASN A 382 21.34 4.71 12.20
N ILE A 383 21.66 3.53 12.72
CA ILE A 383 21.28 2.22 12.18
C ILE A 383 20.60 1.43 13.32
N SER A 384 19.27 1.38 13.31
CA SER A 384 18.49 0.82 14.43
C SER A 384 17.30 -0.05 14.05
N SER A 385 16.97 -1.07 14.84
CA SER A 385 15.81 -1.95 14.61
C SER A 385 15.82 -2.68 13.24
N ASN A 386 16.96 -2.85 12.56
CA ASN A 386 17.03 -3.52 11.25
C ASN A 386 17.20 -5.03 11.39
N THR A 387 16.55 -5.81 10.53
CA THR A 387 16.72 -7.27 10.44
C THR A 387 17.56 -7.64 9.23
N VAL A 388 18.74 -8.21 9.46
CA VAL A 388 19.64 -8.66 8.39
C VAL A 388 19.95 -10.14 8.54
N THR A 389 19.49 -10.95 7.58
CA THR A 389 19.62 -12.41 7.65
C THR A 389 20.24 -13.01 6.38
N SER A 390 20.88 -14.18 6.48
CA SER A 390 21.36 -14.95 5.32
C SER A 390 22.24 -14.16 4.33
N SER A 391 23.05 -13.21 4.82
CA SER A 391 23.99 -12.47 3.97
C SER A 391 25.14 -13.38 3.55
N ARG A 392 25.42 -13.45 2.23
CA ARG A 392 26.44 -14.32 1.62
C ARG A 392 27.88 -13.98 2.02
N ARG A 393 28.13 -12.78 2.56
CA ARG A 393 29.43 -12.40 3.13
C ARG A 393 29.30 -11.89 4.56
N PHE A 394 28.66 -10.74 4.76
CA PHE A 394 28.53 -10.12 6.09
C PHE A 394 27.19 -9.40 6.24
N SER A 395 26.57 -9.48 7.42
CA SER A 395 25.35 -8.73 7.72
C SER A 395 25.59 -7.21 7.67
N ILE A 396 26.66 -6.73 8.31
CA ILE A 396 27.07 -5.32 8.32
C ILE A 396 28.57 -5.16 8.07
N GLY A 397 28.97 -4.16 7.28
CA GLY A 397 30.37 -3.85 7.02
C GLY A 397 30.67 -2.35 6.99
N LEU A 398 31.76 -1.93 7.64
CA LEU A 398 32.20 -0.55 7.73
C LEU A 398 33.65 -0.43 7.25
N CYS A 399 33.95 0.58 6.42
CA CYS A 399 35.32 0.87 6.03
C CYS A 399 36.09 1.61 7.15
N ALA A 400 37.42 1.71 7.04
CA ALA A 400 38.26 2.33 8.08
C ALA A 400 37.93 3.82 8.33
N ALA A 401 37.31 4.50 7.36
CA ALA A 401 36.93 5.91 7.43
C ALA A 401 35.41 6.12 7.67
N SER A 402 34.70 5.14 8.23
CA SER A 402 33.27 5.26 8.60
C SER A 402 33.13 5.28 10.12
N ASN A 403 32.97 6.47 10.70
CA ASN A 403 33.18 6.79 12.12
C ASN A 403 31.91 7.38 12.75
N GLY A 404 31.78 7.29 14.07
CA GLY A 404 30.73 7.97 14.83
C GLY A 404 29.31 7.55 14.49
N ASN A 405 29.12 6.44 13.76
CA ASN A 405 27.80 5.87 13.51
C ASN A 405 27.29 5.19 14.79
N GLN A 406 25.98 5.23 14.99
CA GLN A 406 25.29 4.60 16.11
C GLN A 406 24.53 3.37 15.59
N ILE A 407 24.78 2.20 16.16
CA ILE A 407 24.32 0.90 15.62
C ILE A 407 23.77 0.03 16.75
N PHE A 408 22.46 0.07 16.98
CA PHE A 408 21.81 -0.59 18.13
C PHE A 408 20.47 -1.22 17.76
N ASP A 409 19.93 -2.12 18.58
CA ASP A 409 18.64 -2.79 18.35
C ASP A 409 18.53 -3.53 17.01
N ASN A 410 19.63 -3.91 16.36
CA ASN A 410 19.57 -4.64 15.09
C ASN A 410 19.64 -6.15 15.30
N HIS A 411 18.95 -6.91 14.45
CA HIS A 411 19.03 -8.37 14.39
C HIS A 411 19.95 -8.78 13.25
N PHE A 412 21.11 -9.35 13.59
CA PHE A 412 22.09 -9.84 12.64
C PHE A 412 22.19 -11.37 12.71
N ASN A 413 21.76 -12.07 11.66
CA ASN A 413 21.84 -13.53 11.55
C ASN A 413 22.43 -14.00 10.20
N SER A 414 23.76 -14.02 10.11
CA SER A 414 24.51 -14.59 8.98
C SER A 414 25.74 -15.35 9.48
N THR A 415 26.32 -16.22 8.65
CA THR A 415 27.54 -16.98 8.99
C THR A 415 28.69 -16.10 9.49
N TYR A 416 28.82 -14.90 8.93
CA TYR A 416 29.60 -13.81 9.51
C TYR A 416 28.70 -12.58 9.61
N ASN A 417 28.62 -11.96 10.79
CA ASN A 417 27.78 -10.76 10.97
C ASN A 417 28.53 -9.48 10.65
N THR A 418 29.79 -9.32 11.08
CA THR A 418 30.50 -8.03 11.06
C THR A 418 31.75 -8.04 10.19
N ARG A 419 31.99 -6.94 9.46
CA ARG A 419 33.27 -6.62 8.81
C ARG A 419 33.63 -5.16 9.06
N VAL A 420 34.16 -4.88 10.24
CA VAL A 420 34.42 -3.53 10.73
C VAL A 420 35.93 -3.28 10.79
N ARG A 421 36.37 -2.08 10.44
CA ARG A 421 37.78 -1.72 10.21
C ARG A 421 38.27 -0.50 11.00
N ASN A 422 37.51 -0.11 12.02
CA ASN A 422 37.83 0.96 12.95
C ASN A 422 37.08 0.69 14.27
N ALA A 423 37.46 1.37 15.35
CA ALA A 423 36.82 1.25 16.67
C ALA A 423 36.06 2.52 17.09
N SER A 424 35.64 3.37 16.15
CA SER A 424 35.11 4.73 16.40
C SER A 424 33.59 4.86 16.29
N ASN A 425 32.86 3.73 16.26
CA ASN A 425 31.40 3.68 16.19
C ASN A 425 30.82 3.14 17.50
N ASP A 426 29.65 3.63 17.90
CA ASP A 426 28.92 3.05 19.03
C ASP A 426 27.98 1.95 18.54
N TRP A 427 28.01 0.82 19.24
CA TRP A 427 27.21 -0.36 18.94
C TRP A 427 26.02 -0.51 19.91
N ASN A 428 25.63 0.59 20.55
CA ASN A 428 24.70 0.61 21.67
C ASN A 428 23.88 1.90 21.70
N GLU A 429 22.76 1.83 22.41
CA GLU A 429 22.08 2.95 23.03
C GLU A 429 22.13 2.76 24.56
N THR A 430 21.91 3.83 25.32
CA THR A 430 21.69 3.77 26.77
C THR A 430 20.55 2.78 27.07
N LYS A 431 20.71 1.87 28.05
CA LYS A 431 19.65 0.92 28.46
C LYS A 431 18.34 1.66 28.73
N THR A 432 17.39 1.56 27.80
CA THR A 432 16.18 2.38 27.74
C THR A 432 14.97 1.46 27.69
N LYS A 433 13.94 1.74 28.51
CA LYS A 433 12.73 0.92 28.54
C LYS A 433 11.99 1.03 27.21
N GLY A 434 11.69 -0.11 26.59
CA GLY A 434 11.03 -0.22 25.29
C GLY A 434 11.26 -1.60 24.69
N THR A 435 10.31 -2.11 23.91
CA THR A 435 10.40 -3.44 23.32
C THR A 435 11.52 -3.49 22.26
N SER A 436 12.55 -4.30 22.50
CA SER A 436 13.65 -4.48 21.56
C SER A 436 13.30 -5.44 20.42
N ILE A 437 14.16 -5.49 19.40
CA ILE A 437 14.02 -6.42 18.26
C ILE A 437 14.06 -7.90 18.67
N ALA A 438 14.58 -8.20 19.87
CA ALA A 438 14.61 -9.54 20.45
C ALA A 438 13.36 -9.87 21.30
N GLY A 439 12.42 -8.92 21.43
CA GLY A 439 11.18 -9.05 22.21
C GLY A 439 11.32 -8.68 23.70
N GLY A 440 12.52 -8.32 24.16
CA GLY A 440 12.77 -7.96 25.56
C GLY A 440 12.32 -6.54 25.94
N PRO A 441 12.12 -6.25 27.23
CA PRO A 441 11.54 -4.99 27.73
C PRO A 441 12.48 -3.77 27.70
N TYR A 442 13.77 -3.94 27.35
CA TYR A 442 14.74 -2.86 27.20
C TYR A 442 15.45 -2.88 25.84
N ILE A 443 15.67 -1.68 25.29
CA ILE A 443 16.56 -1.39 24.17
C ILE A 443 17.97 -1.11 24.73
N GLY A 444 18.99 -1.65 24.06
CA GLY A 444 20.40 -1.51 24.45
C GLY A 444 21.34 -1.64 23.25
N GLY A 445 22.03 -2.78 23.14
CA GLY A 445 22.90 -3.18 22.03
C GLY A 445 22.14 -3.92 20.94
N ASN A 446 22.78 -4.90 20.28
CA ASN A 446 22.22 -5.62 19.13
C ASN A 446 21.96 -7.11 19.43
N PHE A 447 21.11 -7.74 18.62
CA PHE A 447 20.77 -9.15 18.68
C PHE A 447 21.61 -9.95 17.65
N TRP A 448 22.56 -10.74 18.15
CA TRP A 448 23.63 -11.40 17.40
C TRP A 448 23.43 -12.91 17.30
N GLU A 449 22.74 -13.36 16.26
CA GLU A 449 22.53 -14.78 15.95
C GLU A 449 23.51 -15.31 14.90
N LYS A 450 23.58 -16.63 14.78
CA LYS A 450 24.13 -17.32 13.61
C LYS A 450 23.21 -18.46 13.16
N PRO A 451 23.29 -18.89 11.88
CA PRO A 451 22.51 -20.03 11.39
C PRO A 451 22.87 -21.38 12.03
N ASP A 452 24.01 -21.49 12.72
CA ASP A 452 24.48 -22.70 13.40
C ASP A 452 24.13 -22.75 14.90
N GLY A 453 23.40 -21.74 15.41
CA GLY A 453 23.06 -21.63 16.84
C GLY A 453 24.20 -21.14 17.73
N THR A 454 25.37 -20.77 17.18
CA THR A 454 26.54 -20.27 17.95
C THR A 454 26.63 -18.74 18.00
N GLY A 455 25.52 -18.04 17.75
CA GLY A 455 25.41 -16.60 17.97
C GLY A 455 25.48 -16.27 19.46
N HIS A 456 26.03 -15.11 19.82
CA HIS A 456 26.13 -14.70 21.23
C HIS A 456 24.74 -14.68 21.88
N SER A 457 23.76 -14.08 21.20
CA SER A 457 22.37 -13.97 21.67
C SER A 457 21.57 -15.28 21.67
N GLN A 458 22.21 -16.41 21.33
CA GLN A 458 21.62 -17.75 21.30
C GLN A 458 22.23 -18.70 22.36
N ILE A 459 23.38 -18.32 22.96
CA ILE A 459 24.15 -19.17 23.87
C ILE A 459 24.35 -18.57 25.27
N TYR A 460 24.03 -17.29 25.45
CA TYR A 460 24.06 -16.59 26.73
C TYR A 460 22.63 -16.44 27.30
N ASN A 461 22.53 -16.34 28.62
CA ASN A 461 21.26 -16.30 29.34
C ASN A 461 20.83 -14.88 29.68
N ASP A 462 19.52 -14.69 29.74
CA ASP A 462 18.82 -13.62 30.44
C ASP A 462 18.36 -14.19 31.80
N THR A 463 18.89 -13.68 32.91
CA THR A 463 18.59 -14.16 34.27
C THR A 463 17.72 -13.17 35.05
N ASP A 464 17.88 -11.86 34.81
CA ASP A 464 17.06 -10.82 35.44
C ASP A 464 15.76 -10.49 34.68
N GLY A 465 15.63 -10.93 33.43
CA GLY A 465 14.45 -10.79 32.58
C GLY A 465 14.40 -9.49 31.77
N ASP A 466 15.50 -8.74 31.67
CA ASP A 466 15.55 -7.45 30.98
C ASP A 466 15.72 -7.53 29.45
N GLY A 467 15.99 -8.71 28.89
CA GLY A 467 16.26 -8.94 27.47
C GLY A 467 17.71 -8.68 27.02
N ILE A 468 18.65 -8.54 27.95
CA ILE A 468 20.08 -8.27 27.76
C ILE A 468 20.90 -9.39 28.44
N THR A 469 22.08 -9.73 27.90
CA THR A 469 22.92 -10.79 28.50
C THR A 469 23.43 -10.41 29.89
N ASP A 470 23.21 -11.29 30.86
CA ASP A 470 23.88 -11.28 32.17
C ASP A 470 25.27 -11.96 32.11
N GLU A 471 26.35 -11.20 32.30
CA GLU A 471 27.70 -11.75 32.53
C GLU A 471 28.42 -11.04 33.69
N ASP A 472 28.89 -11.82 34.68
CA ASP A 472 29.46 -11.35 35.94
C ASP A 472 30.84 -10.67 35.79
N GLY A 473 30.83 -9.37 35.45
CA GLY A 473 31.85 -8.42 35.91
C GLY A 473 32.98 -8.08 34.92
N ILE A 474 32.97 -6.81 34.49
CA ILE A 474 34.13 -6.05 33.98
C ILE A 474 34.88 -6.73 32.80
N ILE A 475 34.17 -6.94 31.69
CA ILE A 475 34.44 -6.31 30.38
C ILE A 475 33.41 -6.84 29.39
N LYS A 476 32.64 -5.91 28.81
CA LYS A 476 31.95 -5.96 27.51
C LYS A 476 32.20 -7.28 26.74
N VAL A 477 31.22 -8.19 26.72
CA VAL A 477 30.19 -8.27 25.66
C VAL A 477 30.80 -8.18 24.25
N PHE A 478 30.47 -9.18 23.40
CA PHE A 478 30.82 -9.29 21.98
C PHE A 478 31.98 -8.39 21.50
N THR A 479 33.20 -8.72 21.92
CA THR A 479 34.41 -8.05 21.45
C THR A 479 34.98 -8.76 20.23
N THR A 480 35.01 -8.04 19.10
CA THR A 480 36.06 -8.24 18.08
C THR A 480 37.01 -7.05 18.17
N GLU A 481 38.18 -7.09 17.50
CA GLU A 481 39.16 -5.98 17.55
C GLU A 481 38.56 -4.59 17.21
N ASN A 482 37.38 -4.54 16.56
CA ASN A 482 36.75 -3.32 16.05
C ASN A 482 35.24 -3.21 16.38
N VAL A 483 34.69 -4.09 17.23
CA VAL A 483 33.27 -4.05 17.65
C VAL A 483 33.22 -4.25 19.16
N MET A 484 32.52 -3.35 19.85
CA MET A 484 32.26 -3.41 21.29
C MET A 484 30.78 -3.09 21.52
N ASP A 485 29.94 -4.10 21.37
CA ASP A 485 28.63 -4.08 22.01
C ASP A 485 28.86 -4.13 23.54
N TYR A 486 27.94 -3.62 24.36
CA TYR A 486 27.99 -3.71 25.84
C TYR A 486 26.62 -3.88 26.49
N LEU A 487 25.55 -4.07 25.70
CA LEU A 487 24.20 -4.36 26.16
C LEU A 487 23.54 -5.36 25.17
N PRO A 488 24.15 -6.52 24.93
CA PRO A 488 23.79 -7.36 23.80
C PRO A 488 22.41 -7.97 24.07
N LEU A 489 21.53 -7.90 23.10
CA LEU A 489 20.18 -8.42 23.28
C LEU A 489 20.19 -9.94 23.28
N VAL A 490 19.26 -10.57 24.01
CA VAL A 490 19.04 -12.02 24.06
C VAL A 490 17.57 -12.32 23.81
N ALA A 491 17.29 -13.54 23.32
CA ALA A 491 15.93 -13.93 22.95
C ALA A 491 15.09 -14.20 24.19
N VAL A 492 14.12 -13.32 24.46
CA VAL A 492 13.14 -13.55 25.53
C VAL A 492 12.07 -14.52 25.02
N ALA A 493 11.79 -15.58 25.80
CA ALA A 493 10.73 -16.52 25.45
C ALA A 493 9.37 -15.78 25.45
N PRO A 494 8.50 -16.01 24.44
CA PRO A 494 7.20 -15.34 24.40
C PRO A 494 6.36 -15.75 25.62
N PRO A 495 5.66 -14.79 26.27
CA PRO A 495 4.87 -15.05 27.48
C PRO A 495 3.77 -16.08 27.22
N VAL A 496 3.55 -16.99 28.19
CA VAL A 496 2.61 -18.11 28.08
C VAL A 496 1.32 -17.74 28.79
N VAL A 497 0.36 -17.19 28.05
CA VAL A 497 -0.97 -16.84 28.56
C VAL A 497 -1.79 -18.10 28.88
N PRO A 498 -2.69 -18.07 29.90
CA PRO A 498 -3.50 -19.24 30.27
C PRO A 498 -4.59 -19.48 29.22
N ALA A 499 -5.13 -20.71 29.16
CA ALA A 499 -6.23 -21.06 28.25
C ALA A 499 -7.45 -21.58 29.02
N ALA A 500 -8.56 -20.85 28.96
CA ALA A 500 -9.76 -21.09 29.75
C ALA A 500 -10.60 -22.25 29.20
N ASN A 501 -10.90 -23.25 30.02
CA ASN A 501 -11.76 -24.35 29.61
C ASN A 501 -12.53 -24.98 30.78
N PHE A 502 -13.74 -25.46 30.54
CA PHE A 502 -14.54 -26.21 31.51
C PHE A 502 -15.65 -27.06 30.89
N SER A 503 -16.24 -27.94 31.70
CA SER A 503 -17.45 -28.72 31.43
C SER A 503 -18.41 -28.73 32.62
N THR A 504 -19.65 -29.22 32.43
CA THR A 504 -20.67 -29.36 33.48
C THR A 504 -21.32 -30.75 33.44
N ASN A 505 -21.91 -31.19 34.56
CA ASN A 505 -22.66 -32.45 34.62
C ASN A 505 -24.02 -32.36 33.88
N VAL A 506 -24.69 -31.20 33.96
CA VAL A 506 -25.96 -30.90 33.29
C VAL A 506 -25.92 -29.49 32.70
N SER A 507 -26.71 -29.25 31.65
CA SER A 507 -26.92 -27.92 31.05
C SER A 507 -28.35 -27.40 31.20
N SER A 508 -29.30 -28.24 31.64
CA SER A 508 -30.66 -27.82 31.95
C SER A 508 -31.35 -28.75 32.96
N GLY A 509 -32.43 -28.26 33.56
CA GLY A 509 -33.27 -29.00 34.52
C GLY A 509 -34.29 -28.09 35.21
N TYR A 510 -35.00 -28.60 36.22
CA TYR A 510 -36.00 -27.84 36.97
C TYR A 510 -35.39 -27.12 38.18
N ALA A 511 -35.99 -26.00 38.61
CA ALA A 511 -35.61 -25.33 39.85
C ALA A 511 -36.01 -26.17 41.09
N PRO A 512 -35.14 -26.37 42.09
CA PRO A 512 -33.74 -25.95 42.17
C PRO A 512 -32.79 -26.88 41.39
N LEU A 513 -32.00 -26.33 40.46
CA LEU A 513 -31.04 -27.09 39.65
C LEU A 513 -29.63 -27.00 40.22
N THR A 514 -29.08 -28.12 40.69
CA THR A 514 -27.68 -28.20 41.14
C THR A 514 -26.75 -28.66 40.01
N VAL A 515 -25.74 -27.84 39.71
CA VAL A 515 -24.75 -28.05 38.64
C VAL A 515 -23.35 -28.17 39.24
N GLN A 516 -22.64 -29.25 38.88
CA GLN A 516 -21.21 -29.43 39.12
C GLN A 516 -20.46 -28.91 37.90
N PHE A 517 -19.51 -28.00 38.13
CA PHE A 517 -18.58 -27.48 37.14
C PHE A 517 -17.22 -28.17 37.30
N THR A 518 -16.52 -28.38 36.19
CA THR A 518 -15.17 -28.96 36.17
C THR A 518 -14.24 -28.11 35.32
N ASP A 519 -13.25 -27.48 35.96
CA ASP A 519 -12.19 -26.69 35.31
C ASP A 519 -11.23 -27.62 34.55
N LEU A 520 -10.99 -27.27 33.28
CA LEU A 520 -10.13 -27.96 32.32
C LEU A 520 -9.07 -27.02 31.72
N SER A 521 -8.84 -25.87 32.37
CA SER A 521 -7.98 -24.80 31.87
C SER A 521 -6.49 -25.15 31.95
N GLU A 522 -5.72 -24.66 30.99
CA GLU A 522 -4.26 -24.85 30.90
C GLU A 522 -3.51 -23.57 31.34
N ASP A 523 -2.29 -23.75 31.86
CA ASP A 523 -1.36 -22.70 32.32
C ASP A 523 -1.90 -21.66 33.33
N ALA A 524 -3.02 -21.96 33.98
CA ALA A 524 -3.71 -21.09 34.94
C ALA A 524 -3.24 -21.25 36.41
N THR A 525 -2.70 -20.19 37.01
CA THR A 525 -2.35 -20.16 38.44
C THR A 525 -3.55 -19.81 39.33
N SER A 526 -4.48 -18.96 38.88
CA SER A 526 -5.72 -18.65 39.59
C SER A 526 -6.95 -18.60 38.67
N ARG A 527 -8.15 -18.55 39.26
CA ARG A 527 -9.45 -18.67 38.56
C ARG A 527 -10.57 -17.93 39.29
N ASN A 528 -11.56 -17.46 38.55
CA ASN A 528 -12.83 -16.93 39.05
C ASN A 528 -13.99 -17.42 38.17
N TRP A 529 -14.97 -18.04 38.80
CA TRP A 529 -16.29 -18.34 38.26
C TRP A 529 -17.26 -17.21 38.57
N ASP A 530 -18.05 -16.82 37.58
CA ASP A 530 -19.31 -16.08 37.72
C ASP A 530 -20.41 -17.02 37.21
N PHE A 531 -21.40 -17.34 38.06
CA PHE A 531 -22.46 -18.29 37.70
C PHE A 531 -23.62 -17.66 36.92
N GLY A 532 -23.57 -16.35 36.64
CA GLY A 532 -24.58 -15.61 35.89
C GLY A 532 -25.82 -15.22 36.70
N ASP A 533 -25.84 -15.52 38.00
CA ASP A 533 -26.93 -15.20 38.95
C ASP A 533 -26.52 -14.20 40.05
N GLY A 534 -25.29 -13.67 39.96
CA GLY A 534 -24.68 -12.79 40.97
C GLY A 534 -23.83 -13.52 42.02
N ASN A 535 -23.72 -14.84 41.97
CA ASN A 535 -22.80 -15.63 42.81
C ASN A 535 -21.53 -16.00 42.03
N ASN A 536 -20.39 -16.00 42.73
CA ASN A 536 -19.07 -16.31 42.19
C ASN A 536 -18.36 -17.41 43.01
N SER A 537 -17.34 -18.04 42.45
CA SER A 537 -16.45 -18.97 43.16
C SER A 537 -15.00 -18.89 42.67
N SER A 538 -14.03 -19.21 43.51
CA SER A 538 -12.61 -19.39 43.14
C SER A 538 -12.14 -20.85 43.25
N GLU A 539 -13.05 -21.77 43.58
CA GLU A 539 -12.75 -23.20 43.59
C GLU A 539 -12.47 -23.72 42.18
N GLN A 540 -11.65 -24.78 42.08
CA GLN A 540 -11.36 -25.40 40.79
C GLN A 540 -12.59 -26.11 40.19
N ASN A 541 -13.35 -26.85 41.00
CA ASN A 541 -14.49 -27.64 40.53
C ASN A 541 -15.73 -27.36 41.41
N PRO A 542 -16.32 -26.16 41.34
CA PRO A 542 -17.41 -25.77 42.23
C PRO A 542 -18.72 -26.49 41.91
N ILE A 543 -19.55 -26.62 42.95
CA ILE A 543 -20.96 -27.00 42.83
C ILE A 543 -21.79 -25.75 43.09
N HIS A 544 -22.68 -25.38 42.16
CA HIS A 544 -23.61 -24.26 42.32
C HIS A 544 -25.05 -24.74 42.20
N SER A 545 -26.00 -24.06 42.83
CA SER A 545 -27.42 -24.41 42.79
C SER A 545 -28.26 -23.19 42.41
N TYR A 546 -29.07 -23.34 41.36
CA TYR A 546 -29.94 -22.31 40.83
C TYR A 546 -31.38 -22.53 41.32
N PRO A 547 -31.88 -21.75 42.31
CA PRO A 547 -33.19 -21.94 42.91
C PRO A 547 -34.34 -21.26 42.15
N ILE A 548 -34.02 -20.46 41.12
CA ILE A 548 -34.98 -19.67 40.34
C ILE A 548 -34.87 -20.10 38.87
N VAL A 549 -35.99 -20.01 38.17
CA VAL A 549 -36.10 -20.33 36.75
C VAL A 549 -35.49 -19.21 35.90
N GLY A 550 -34.79 -19.58 34.83
CA GLY A 550 -34.03 -18.62 34.04
C GLY A 550 -32.95 -19.25 33.16
N SER A 551 -32.22 -18.39 32.47
CA SER A 551 -31.08 -18.76 31.64
C SER A 551 -29.84 -18.05 32.17
N TYR A 552 -28.91 -18.80 32.72
CA TYR A 552 -27.72 -18.30 33.41
C TYR A 552 -26.49 -18.48 32.53
N THR A 553 -25.77 -17.39 32.24
CA THR A 553 -24.52 -17.44 31.48
C THR A 553 -23.36 -17.54 32.47
N VAL A 554 -22.79 -18.73 32.59
CA VAL A 554 -21.63 -19.00 33.44
C VAL A 554 -20.38 -18.56 32.70
N ASN A 555 -19.47 -17.88 33.41
CA ASN A 555 -18.16 -17.47 32.91
C ASN A 555 -17.06 -18.00 33.84
N LEU A 556 -16.05 -18.66 33.28
CA LEU A 556 -14.79 -19.00 33.94
C LEU A 556 -13.70 -18.10 33.37
N THR A 557 -13.14 -17.24 34.22
CA THR A 557 -11.93 -16.46 33.92
C THR A 557 -10.73 -17.07 34.63
N VAL A 558 -9.63 -17.29 33.92
CA VAL A 558 -8.37 -17.80 34.48
C VAL A 558 -7.23 -16.82 34.28
N TYR A 559 -6.25 -16.88 35.18
CA TYR A 559 -5.15 -15.92 35.28
C TYR A 559 -3.82 -16.64 35.49
N ASN A 560 -2.74 -16.05 34.97
CA ASN A 560 -1.37 -16.31 35.40
C ASN A 560 -0.57 -14.98 35.35
N PRO A 561 0.74 -14.95 35.68
CA PRO A 561 1.53 -13.70 35.62
C PRO A 561 1.62 -13.07 34.22
N ASP A 562 1.47 -13.87 33.17
CA ASP A 562 1.66 -13.49 31.77
C ASP A 562 0.36 -13.01 31.09
N GLY A 563 -0.81 -13.34 31.65
CA GLY A 563 -2.09 -12.88 31.14
C GLY A 563 -3.33 -13.56 31.72
N THR A 564 -4.44 -13.45 30.98
CA THR A 564 -5.77 -13.91 31.37
C THR A 564 -6.57 -14.40 30.17
N ASP A 565 -7.42 -15.42 30.36
CA ASP A 565 -8.36 -15.90 29.35
C ASP A 565 -9.72 -16.25 29.99
N SER A 566 -10.79 -16.38 29.19
CA SER A 566 -12.11 -16.73 29.71
C SER A 566 -12.97 -17.56 28.75
N LYS A 567 -13.83 -18.41 29.34
CA LYS A 567 -14.80 -19.26 28.62
C LYS A 567 -16.18 -19.15 29.24
N THR A 568 -17.23 -19.18 28.41
CA THR A 568 -18.63 -19.16 28.86
C THR A 568 -19.44 -20.41 28.46
N ALA A 569 -20.51 -20.68 29.20
CA ALA A 569 -21.55 -21.67 28.86
C ALA A 569 -22.91 -21.24 29.46
N VAL A 570 -24.02 -21.78 28.95
CA VAL A 570 -25.38 -21.46 29.41
C VAL A 570 -26.00 -22.63 30.18
N ILE A 571 -26.62 -22.32 31.33
CA ILE A 571 -27.44 -23.24 32.14
C ILE A 571 -28.90 -22.78 32.09
N THR A 572 -29.83 -23.67 31.76
CA THR A 572 -31.27 -23.35 31.64
C THR A 572 -32.10 -24.03 32.73
N VAL A 573 -32.77 -23.24 33.56
CA VAL A 573 -33.58 -23.69 34.69
C VAL A 573 -35.07 -23.46 34.41
N LEU A 574 -35.87 -24.51 34.55
CA LEU A 574 -37.27 -24.59 34.14
C LEU A 574 -38.24 -24.61 35.35
N GLU A 575 -39.48 -24.16 35.16
CA GLU A 575 -40.53 -24.22 36.18
C GLU A 575 -40.99 -25.67 36.44
N GLU A 576 -41.08 -26.03 37.73
CA GLU A 576 -41.65 -27.31 38.17
C GLU A 576 -43.19 -27.24 38.10
N GLY A 577 -43.77 -27.89 37.10
CA GLY A 577 -45.22 -27.95 36.90
C GLY A 577 -45.89 -29.00 37.80
N GLY A 578 -46.84 -28.58 38.61
CA GLY A 578 -47.54 -29.47 39.55
C GLY A 578 -48.57 -30.41 38.92
N ASN A 579 -48.71 -31.58 39.56
CA ASN A 579 -49.69 -32.67 39.44
C ASN A 579 -49.34 -33.89 38.57
N GLU A 580 -49.64 -35.03 39.19
CA GLU A 580 -49.35 -36.41 38.82
C GLU A 580 -49.95 -36.84 37.47
N GLY A 581 -49.27 -37.77 36.80
CA GLY A 581 -49.93 -38.67 35.84
C GLY A 581 -49.62 -38.50 34.35
N ASN A 582 -48.46 -37.97 33.97
CA ASN A 582 -47.87 -38.25 32.66
C ASN A 582 -46.34 -38.14 32.73
N GLU A 583 -45.61 -39.13 32.23
CA GLU A 583 -44.14 -39.06 32.17
C GLU A 583 -43.74 -38.00 31.13
N THR A 584 -43.09 -36.92 31.58
CA THR A 584 -42.73 -35.80 30.70
C THR A 584 -41.67 -36.25 29.69
N GLU A 585 -42.03 -36.26 28.42
CA GLU A 585 -41.21 -36.76 27.31
C GLU A 585 -39.90 -35.96 27.13
N ILE A 586 -38.83 -36.37 27.81
CA ILE A 586 -37.50 -35.78 27.67
C ILE A 586 -36.92 -36.20 26.30
N LEU A 587 -36.67 -35.26 25.40
CA LEU A 587 -35.90 -35.52 24.18
C LEU A 587 -34.42 -35.83 24.51
N PRO A 588 -33.71 -36.59 23.67
CA PRO A 588 -32.28 -36.78 23.83
C PRO A 588 -31.54 -35.46 23.51
N THR A 589 -30.34 -35.28 24.04
CA THR A 589 -29.45 -34.16 23.68
C THR A 589 -28.22 -34.76 23.01
N ALA A 590 -28.08 -34.58 21.70
CA ALA A 590 -26.96 -35.13 20.94
C ALA A 590 -25.67 -34.39 21.27
N ASN A 591 -24.63 -35.12 21.65
CA ASN A 591 -23.31 -34.57 21.91
C ASN A 591 -22.22 -35.60 21.61
N PHE A 592 -21.05 -35.13 21.19
CA PHE A 592 -19.89 -36.00 20.98
C PHE A 592 -18.58 -35.20 20.98
N THR A 593 -17.47 -35.92 21.11
CA THR A 593 -16.11 -35.43 20.93
C THR A 593 -15.41 -36.14 19.78
N VAL A 594 -14.38 -35.49 19.22
CA VAL A 594 -13.46 -36.06 18.23
C VAL A 594 -12.02 -35.77 18.61
N ASN A 595 -11.10 -36.68 18.31
CA ASN A 595 -9.68 -36.47 18.61
C ASN A 595 -8.99 -35.45 17.68
N LYS A 596 -9.56 -35.14 16.51
CA LYS A 596 -9.13 -34.09 15.58
C LYS A 596 -10.21 -33.79 14.57
N THR A 597 -10.28 -32.54 14.13
CA THR A 597 -11.21 -32.06 13.08
C THR A 597 -10.55 -31.90 11.70
N GLY A 598 -9.27 -32.29 11.55
CA GLY A 598 -8.64 -32.34 10.24
C GLY A 598 -7.26 -32.97 10.18
N GLY A 599 -6.73 -33.07 8.97
CA GLY A 599 -5.42 -33.65 8.65
C GLY A 599 -5.37 -34.25 7.24
N TYR A 600 -4.33 -35.01 6.91
CA TYR A 600 -4.14 -35.56 5.56
C TYR A 600 -4.78 -36.95 5.38
N TYR A 601 -5.35 -37.25 4.21
CA TYR A 601 -5.84 -38.61 3.92
C TYR A 601 -4.68 -39.62 3.75
N PRO A 602 -4.84 -40.89 4.17
CA PRO A 602 -5.97 -41.41 4.94
C PRO A 602 -6.01 -40.87 6.38
N LEU A 603 -7.13 -40.24 6.75
CA LEU A 603 -7.28 -39.59 8.06
C LEU A 603 -8.22 -40.42 8.95
N THR A 604 -7.65 -41.14 9.90
CA THR A 604 -8.43 -41.86 10.92
C THR A 604 -8.81 -40.93 12.08
N VAL A 605 -10.10 -40.60 12.22
CA VAL A 605 -10.68 -39.82 13.33
C VAL A 605 -11.37 -40.77 14.31
N LEU A 606 -11.17 -40.55 15.61
CA LEU A 606 -11.90 -41.25 16.67
C LEU A 606 -13.09 -40.39 17.10
N PHE A 607 -14.28 -40.97 17.01
CA PHE A 607 -15.55 -40.39 17.46
C PHE A 607 -15.96 -41.01 18.80
N THR A 608 -16.48 -40.21 19.73
CA THR A 608 -16.97 -40.67 21.03
C THR A 608 -18.24 -39.93 21.41
N ASP A 609 -19.34 -40.68 21.54
CA ASP A 609 -20.66 -40.16 21.89
C ASP A 609 -20.68 -39.70 23.37
N THR A 610 -21.18 -38.48 23.61
CA THR A 610 -21.39 -37.88 24.93
C THR A 610 -22.84 -37.39 25.14
N SER A 611 -23.77 -37.90 24.33
CA SER A 611 -25.19 -37.54 24.32
C SER A 611 -25.89 -37.90 25.63
N GLN A 612 -26.82 -37.04 26.04
CA GLN A 612 -27.61 -37.21 27.25
C GLN A 612 -29.03 -37.67 26.89
N ASN A 613 -29.68 -38.42 27.80
CA ASN A 613 -31.05 -38.95 27.66
C ASN A 613 -31.30 -39.81 26.40
N ALA A 614 -30.26 -40.29 25.73
CA ALA A 614 -30.34 -41.10 24.53
C ALA A 614 -30.31 -42.61 24.86
N THR A 615 -31.26 -43.38 24.31
CA THR A 615 -31.27 -44.84 24.37
C THR A 615 -30.81 -45.50 23.07
N GLY A 616 -30.66 -44.73 22.00
CA GLY A 616 -30.07 -45.13 20.72
C GLY A 616 -29.23 -44.00 20.10
N ARG A 617 -28.44 -44.34 19.09
CA ARG A 617 -27.55 -43.43 18.37
C ARG A 617 -27.34 -43.91 16.94
N SER A 618 -27.19 -42.98 16.01
CA SER A 618 -26.92 -43.23 14.60
C SER A 618 -25.91 -42.20 14.11
N TRP A 619 -24.79 -42.68 13.57
CA TRP A 619 -23.69 -41.87 13.07
C TRP A 619 -23.65 -41.90 11.54
N ASP A 620 -23.54 -40.74 10.94
CA ASP A 620 -23.28 -40.52 9.51
C ASP A 620 -22.10 -39.56 9.49
N VAL A 621 -20.88 -40.08 9.33
CA VAL A 621 -19.63 -39.33 9.54
C VAL A 621 -18.98 -38.84 8.25
N ASP A 622 -19.36 -39.37 7.08
CA ASP A 622 -18.97 -38.81 5.79
C ASP A 622 -20.01 -37.86 5.15
N GLY A 623 -21.26 -37.87 5.63
CA GLY A 623 -22.32 -36.97 5.17
C GLY A 623 -23.04 -37.45 3.91
N ASP A 624 -22.93 -38.72 3.53
CA ASP A 624 -23.64 -39.30 2.38
C ASP A 624 -25.13 -39.60 2.67
N GLY A 625 -25.55 -39.58 3.94
CA GLY A 625 -26.92 -39.86 4.38
C GLY A 625 -27.16 -41.30 4.84
N VAL A 626 -26.13 -42.15 4.88
CA VAL A 626 -26.15 -43.55 5.34
C VAL A 626 -25.57 -43.63 6.77
N GLU A 627 -26.00 -44.63 7.54
CA GLU A 627 -25.41 -44.90 8.85
C GLU A 627 -24.06 -45.63 8.70
N ASP A 628 -22.98 -44.97 9.13
CA ASP A 628 -21.63 -45.53 9.27
C ASP A 628 -21.47 -46.39 10.53
N SER A 629 -22.18 -46.04 11.60
CA SER A 629 -22.02 -46.67 12.93
C SER A 629 -23.18 -46.36 13.87
N ASN A 630 -23.37 -47.23 14.87
CA ASN A 630 -24.20 -46.97 16.07
C ASN A 630 -23.42 -47.25 17.37
N GLU A 631 -22.10 -47.41 17.28
CA GLU A 631 -21.22 -47.65 18.43
C GLU A 631 -21.05 -46.39 19.30
N ALA A 632 -20.78 -46.61 20.60
CA ALA A 632 -20.54 -45.51 21.53
C ALA A 632 -19.20 -44.78 21.30
N SER A 633 -18.20 -45.48 20.75
CA SER A 633 -16.98 -44.88 20.23
C SER A 633 -16.40 -45.76 19.13
N PHE A 634 -15.99 -45.16 18.02
CA PHE A 634 -15.42 -45.86 16.88
C PHE A 634 -14.45 -44.97 16.09
N ALA A 635 -13.57 -45.58 15.33
CA ALA A 635 -12.63 -44.89 14.47
C ALA A 635 -13.05 -45.00 13.00
N TYR A 636 -13.20 -43.87 12.31
CA TYR A 636 -13.52 -43.80 10.89
C TYR A 636 -12.33 -43.25 10.11
N THR A 637 -12.04 -43.81 8.93
CA THR A 637 -10.87 -43.41 8.11
C THR A 637 -11.31 -42.80 6.78
N TYR A 638 -11.21 -41.48 6.68
CA TYR A 638 -11.45 -40.75 5.45
C TYR A 638 -10.31 -41.00 4.45
N THR A 639 -10.60 -41.71 3.36
CA THR A 639 -9.60 -42.13 2.36
C THR A 639 -9.41 -41.16 1.20
N SER A 640 -10.25 -40.12 1.10
CA SER A 640 -10.19 -39.09 0.07
C SER A 640 -10.10 -37.69 0.67
N ARG A 641 -9.65 -36.72 -0.14
CA ARG A 641 -9.69 -35.30 0.26
C ARG A 641 -11.15 -34.83 0.24
N GLY A 642 -11.54 -34.02 1.21
CA GLY A 642 -12.91 -33.54 1.32
C GLY A 642 -13.16 -32.76 2.60
N THR A 643 -14.36 -32.18 2.68
CA THR A 643 -14.90 -31.61 3.92
C THR A 643 -16.18 -32.38 4.20
N TYR A 644 -16.15 -33.18 5.25
CA TYR A 644 -17.22 -34.10 5.61
C TYR A 644 -18.00 -33.51 6.80
N GLU A 645 -19.33 -33.58 6.76
CA GLU A 645 -20.18 -33.21 7.89
C GLU A 645 -20.45 -34.46 8.71
N ALA A 646 -19.74 -34.60 9.84
CA ALA A 646 -19.96 -35.72 10.72
C ALA A 646 -21.13 -35.44 11.67
N LYS A 647 -22.18 -36.24 11.53
CA LYS A 647 -23.48 -36.12 12.18
C LYS A 647 -23.72 -37.27 13.16
N LEU A 648 -24.10 -36.91 14.38
CA LEU A 648 -24.65 -37.83 15.38
C LEU A 648 -26.14 -37.51 15.57
N THR A 649 -26.99 -38.50 15.32
CA THR A 649 -28.40 -38.49 15.70
C THR A 649 -28.56 -39.28 16.99
N ALA A 650 -28.83 -38.60 18.10
CA ALA A 650 -29.19 -39.23 19.36
C ALA A 650 -30.70 -39.51 19.37
N ILE A 651 -31.11 -40.69 19.84
CA ILE A 651 -32.47 -41.22 19.74
C ILE A 651 -32.95 -41.67 21.12
N ASN A 652 -34.21 -41.40 21.46
CA ASN A 652 -34.92 -42.13 22.50
C ASN A 652 -36.40 -42.34 22.12
N ALA A 653 -37.21 -42.90 23.03
CA ALA A 653 -38.63 -43.17 22.77
C ALA A 653 -39.46 -41.92 22.43
N ASN A 654 -38.98 -40.74 22.83
CA ASN A 654 -39.67 -39.45 22.74
C ASN A 654 -39.27 -38.65 21.49
N GLY A 655 -38.22 -39.08 20.77
CA GLY A 655 -37.77 -38.46 19.53
C GLY A 655 -36.26 -38.46 19.36
N THR A 656 -35.78 -37.52 18.53
CA THR A 656 -34.37 -37.43 18.12
C THR A 656 -33.81 -36.03 18.25
N ASN A 657 -32.52 -35.94 18.52
CA ASN A 657 -31.75 -34.70 18.47
C ASN A 657 -30.47 -34.93 17.67
N ILE A 658 -29.95 -33.89 17.04
CA ILE A 658 -28.84 -34.00 16.09
C ILE A 658 -27.74 -33.01 16.47
N LYS A 659 -26.50 -33.49 16.45
CA LYS A 659 -25.29 -32.65 16.50
C LYS A 659 -24.42 -32.95 15.28
N THR A 660 -23.83 -31.91 14.71
CA THR A 660 -22.85 -32.03 13.62
C THR A 660 -21.50 -31.41 13.99
N THR A 661 -20.44 -31.88 13.33
CA THR A 661 -19.12 -31.22 13.29
C THR A 661 -18.52 -31.36 11.90
N THR A 662 -17.52 -30.55 11.58
CA THR A 662 -16.84 -30.61 10.27
C THR A 662 -15.49 -31.29 10.38
N ILE A 663 -15.26 -32.31 9.54
CA ILE A 663 -13.93 -32.94 9.38
C ILE A 663 -13.32 -32.52 8.04
N THR A 664 -12.14 -31.89 8.09
CA THR A 664 -11.43 -31.40 6.89
C THR A 664 -10.23 -32.27 6.56
N VAL A 665 -10.27 -32.92 5.40
CA VAL A 665 -9.30 -33.91 4.98
C VAL A 665 -8.56 -33.42 3.74
N GLU A 666 -7.26 -33.20 3.89
CA GLU A 666 -6.42 -32.60 2.86
C GLU A 666 -5.52 -33.62 2.16
N LYS A 667 -4.97 -33.25 1.00
CA LYS A 667 -3.93 -34.04 0.33
C LYS A 667 -2.56 -33.60 0.85
N LYS A 668 -1.75 -34.54 1.35
CA LYS A 668 -0.34 -34.24 1.66
C LYS A 668 0.41 -33.86 0.38
N SER A 669 0.91 -32.64 0.32
CA SER A 669 1.52 -32.04 -0.87
C SER A 669 3.02 -32.37 -0.97
N SER A 670 3.36 -33.36 -1.81
CA SER A 670 4.66 -33.38 -2.49
C SER A 670 4.62 -32.37 -3.64
N GLY A 671 5.66 -31.54 -3.80
CA GLY A 671 5.65 -30.38 -4.70
C GLY A 671 5.36 -30.69 -6.18
N GLY A 672 4.68 -29.76 -6.87
CA GLY A 672 4.37 -29.85 -8.30
C GLY A 672 3.16 -28.99 -8.69
N SER A 673 3.34 -28.15 -9.71
CA SER A 673 2.49 -27.02 -10.11
C SER A 673 1.01 -27.28 -10.52
N SER A 674 0.19 -26.25 -10.26
CA SER A 674 -0.88 -25.67 -11.11
C SER A 674 -2.31 -26.27 -11.18
N SER A 675 -3.28 -25.34 -11.13
CA SER A 675 -4.73 -25.44 -11.45
C SER A 675 -5.59 -26.37 -10.58
N GLY A 676 -6.86 -26.06 -10.24
CA GLY A 676 -7.65 -24.84 -10.42
C GLY A 676 -9.09 -25.08 -9.92
N GLY A 677 -9.73 -24.08 -9.29
CA GLY A 677 -11.09 -24.22 -8.75
C GLY A 677 -11.53 -22.95 -8.03
N GLY A 678 -12.66 -22.37 -8.43
CA GLY A 678 -13.03 -21.00 -8.06
C GLY A 678 -13.59 -20.84 -6.65
N GLY A 679 -12.90 -20.05 -5.83
CA GLY A 679 -13.49 -19.28 -4.74
C GLY A 679 -13.37 -17.79 -5.06
N GLY A 680 -14.25 -16.95 -4.51
CA GLY A 680 -14.19 -15.49 -4.68
C GLY A 680 -12.82 -14.96 -4.25
N GLY A 681 -11.96 -14.69 -5.23
CA GLY A 681 -10.60 -14.24 -4.98
C GLY A 681 -10.62 -12.82 -4.46
N SER A 682 -9.86 -12.56 -3.40
CA SER A 682 -9.53 -11.18 -3.08
C SER A 682 -8.78 -10.55 -4.27
N PRO A 683 -9.14 -9.35 -4.70
CA PRO A 683 -8.35 -8.58 -5.65
C PRO A 683 -7.08 -7.98 -5.02
N GLU A 684 -6.91 -8.05 -3.69
CA GLU A 684 -5.69 -7.63 -3.00
C GLU A 684 -4.49 -8.54 -3.35
N SER A 685 -3.31 -7.95 -3.44
CA SER A 685 -2.08 -8.72 -3.62
C SER A 685 -1.83 -9.64 -2.43
N ALA A 686 -1.72 -10.94 -2.69
CA ALA A 686 -1.39 -11.94 -1.66
C ALA A 686 -0.03 -11.69 -0.96
N GLN A 687 0.83 -10.83 -1.51
CA GLN A 687 2.05 -10.38 -0.86
C GLN A 687 1.79 -9.28 0.20
N ASN A 688 0.76 -8.46 -0.01
CA ASN A 688 0.37 -7.35 0.86
C ASN A 688 -0.52 -7.79 2.03
N VAL A 689 -1.25 -8.91 1.90
CA VAL A 689 -1.98 -9.51 3.03
C VAL A 689 -0.98 -9.95 4.11
N GLU A 690 -1.12 -9.40 5.32
CA GLU A 690 -0.42 -9.79 6.55
C GLU A 690 -0.98 -11.10 7.07
N VAL A 691 -2.30 -11.11 7.26
CA VAL A 691 -3.09 -12.22 7.77
C VAL A 691 -4.53 -12.04 7.31
N LYS A 692 -5.24 -13.14 7.09
CA LYS A 692 -6.66 -13.10 6.72
C LYS A 692 -7.47 -14.07 7.54
N GLU A 693 -8.69 -13.68 7.84
CA GLU A 693 -9.66 -14.51 8.52
C GLU A 693 -10.95 -14.60 7.70
N LEU A 694 -11.61 -15.76 7.77
CA LEU A 694 -12.82 -16.05 7.02
C LEU A 694 -13.93 -16.47 7.98
N SER A 695 -15.11 -15.90 7.79
CA SER A 695 -16.32 -16.25 8.52
C SER A 695 -17.41 -16.63 7.53
N GLN A 696 -18.20 -17.67 7.82
CA GLN A 696 -19.26 -18.16 6.94
C GLN A 696 -20.60 -18.16 7.66
N VAL A 697 -21.59 -17.48 7.08
CA VAL A 697 -22.95 -17.35 7.62
C VAL A 697 -23.97 -17.52 6.50
N PHE A 698 -25.12 -18.11 6.83
CA PHE A 698 -26.21 -18.26 5.88
C PHE A 698 -27.06 -16.98 5.84
N ILE A 699 -26.94 -16.21 4.75
CA ILE A 699 -27.68 -14.95 4.57
C ILE A 699 -29.12 -15.26 4.17
N THR A 700 -30.06 -14.81 4.99
CA THR A 700 -31.51 -14.90 4.78
C THR A 700 -32.11 -13.49 4.73
N ASN A 701 -33.10 -13.26 3.87
CA ASN A 701 -33.83 -11.99 3.78
C ASN A 701 -34.43 -11.55 5.12
N ASP A 702 -34.50 -10.22 5.33
CA ASP A 702 -35.12 -9.56 6.49
C ASP A 702 -34.55 -10.03 7.85
N LYS A 703 -33.24 -10.33 7.87
CA LYS A 703 -32.48 -10.69 9.07
C LYS A 703 -31.18 -9.91 9.17
N THR A 704 -30.87 -9.49 10.39
CA THR A 704 -29.52 -9.04 10.78
C THR A 704 -28.56 -10.22 10.72
N ILE A 705 -27.50 -10.09 9.93
CA ILE A 705 -26.48 -11.10 9.70
C ILE A 705 -25.18 -10.63 10.35
N LYS A 706 -24.64 -11.40 11.30
CA LYS A 706 -23.38 -11.12 11.98
C LYS A 706 -22.33 -12.19 11.66
N PHE A 707 -21.25 -11.77 11.01
CA PHE A 707 -20.04 -12.55 10.76
C PHE A 707 -19.03 -12.30 11.89
N ASN A 708 -18.88 -13.26 12.81
CA ASN A 708 -17.87 -13.20 13.87
C ASN A 708 -16.54 -13.79 13.38
N PHE A 709 -15.42 -13.15 13.74
CA PHE A 709 -14.05 -13.57 13.44
C PHE A 709 -13.38 -14.13 14.70
N VAL A 710 -13.76 -15.37 15.02
CA VAL A 710 -13.49 -16.03 16.31
C VAL A 710 -12.02 -16.43 16.52
N LYS A 711 -11.19 -16.46 15.48
CA LYS A 711 -9.75 -16.70 15.62
C LYS A 711 -9.00 -15.44 16.05
N ASN A 712 -9.66 -14.28 16.07
CA ASN A 712 -9.11 -13.02 16.52
C ASN A 712 -7.84 -12.57 15.77
N ALA A 713 -7.62 -13.11 14.57
CA ALA A 713 -6.35 -13.02 13.83
C ALA A 713 -6.17 -11.70 13.08
N THR A 714 -7.22 -10.88 13.00
CA THR A 714 -7.19 -9.53 12.41
C THR A 714 -7.68 -8.49 13.43
N CYS A 715 -7.53 -7.21 13.11
CA CYS A 715 -8.12 -6.11 13.87
C CYS A 715 -9.66 -6.06 13.79
N VAL A 716 -10.31 -6.80 12.89
CA VAL A 716 -11.78 -6.91 12.82
C VAL A 716 -12.26 -8.09 13.66
N VAL A 717 -13.23 -7.84 14.53
CA VAL A 717 -13.82 -8.81 15.45
C VAL A 717 -15.14 -9.34 14.91
N TYR A 718 -15.96 -8.46 14.33
CA TYR A 718 -17.19 -8.85 13.63
C TYR A 718 -17.57 -7.87 12.52
N VAL A 719 -18.36 -8.36 11.57
CA VAL A 719 -19.04 -7.55 10.55
C VAL A 719 -20.52 -7.88 10.60
N GLU A 720 -21.38 -6.86 10.60
CA GLU A 720 -22.83 -6.99 10.75
C GLU A 720 -23.57 -6.16 9.71
N PHE A 721 -24.75 -6.59 9.27
CA PHE A 721 -25.66 -5.84 8.40
C PHE A 721 -27.05 -6.49 8.37
N ASP A 722 -28.08 -5.72 8.03
CA ASP A 722 -29.41 -6.24 7.71
C ASP A 722 -29.49 -6.68 6.24
N ALA A 723 -29.94 -7.91 5.99
CA ALA A 723 -29.95 -8.49 4.65
C ALA A 723 -31.26 -8.20 3.89
N LYS A 724 -31.16 -7.46 2.78
CA LYS A 724 -32.27 -7.19 1.83
C LYS A 724 -32.52 -8.31 0.82
N LYS A 725 -31.73 -9.40 0.86
CA LYS A 725 -31.90 -10.63 0.08
C LYS A 725 -31.34 -11.84 0.80
N THR A 726 -31.93 -13.00 0.52
CA THR A 726 -31.31 -14.31 0.79
C THR A 726 -30.17 -14.56 -0.21
N ALA A 727 -29.00 -14.94 0.27
CA ALA A 727 -27.85 -15.38 -0.55
C ALA A 727 -27.33 -16.78 -0.17
N GLY A 728 -27.90 -17.41 0.86
CA GLY A 728 -27.44 -18.70 1.35
C GLY A 728 -26.08 -18.61 2.04
N LYS A 729 -25.37 -19.75 2.11
CA LYS A 729 -24.07 -19.86 2.79
C LYS A 729 -23.03 -18.97 2.10
N THR A 730 -22.80 -17.80 2.69
CA THR A 730 -21.93 -16.75 2.18
C THR A 730 -20.64 -16.72 2.99
N THR A 731 -19.51 -16.46 2.32
CA THR A 731 -18.21 -16.28 2.99
C THR A 731 -17.90 -14.79 3.06
N THR A 732 -17.52 -14.31 4.23
CA THR A 732 -16.88 -13.00 4.41
C THR A 732 -15.41 -13.20 4.71
N ILE A 733 -14.55 -12.47 4.01
CA ILE A 733 -13.10 -12.48 4.19
C ILE A 733 -12.69 -11.11 4.76
N VAL A 734 -11.98 -11.11 5.89
CA VAL A 734 -11.20 -9.94 6.34
C VAL A 734 -9.74 -10.20 6.01
N GLU A 735 -9.07 -9.21 5.43
CA GLU A 735 -7.65 -9.26 5.15
C GLU A 735 -6.97 -8.07 5.82
N GLN A 736 -6.22 -8.32 6.89
CA GLN A 736 -5.33 -7.32 7.46
C GLN A 736 -4.08 -7.22 6.60
N LEU A 737 -3.62 -6.00 6.35
CA LEU A 737 -2.60 -5.71 5.34
C LEU A 737 -1.31 -5.19 5.98
N LYS A 738 -0.19 -5.56 5.36
CA LYS A 738 1.16 -5.09 5.73
C LYS A 738 1.37 -3.62 5.39
N ASN A 739 0.71 -3.15 4.33
CA ASN A 739 0.72 -1.77 3.86
C ASN A 739 -0.70 -1.39 3.42
N THR A 740 -0.86 -0.16 2.93
CA THR A 740 -2.09 0.30 2.26
C THR A 740 -2.57 -0.70 1.20
N SER A 741 -3.89 -0.86 1.09
CA SER A 741 -4.53 -1.71 0.07
C SER A 741 -4.04 -1.38 -1.34
N THR A 742 -3.82 -2.41 -2.17
CA THR A 742 -3.44 -2.21 -3.60
C THR A 742 -4.59 -1.66 -4.44
N LEU A 743 -5.77 -1.49 -3.85
CA LEU A 743 -7.03 -1.09 -4.48
C LEU A 743 -7.41 0.37 -4.17
N VAL A 744 -6.56 1.09 -3.43
CA VAL A 744 -6.81 2.47 -3.00
C VAL A 744 -5.65 3.41 -3.35
N SER A 745 -5.94 4.71 -3.46
CA SER A 745 -4.92 5.74 -3.71
C SER A 745 -4.82 6.70 -2.53
N GLY A 746 -3.60 6.96 -2.08
CA GLY A 746 -3.33 7.79 -0.90
C GLY A 746 -3.63 7.08 0.42
N VAL A 747 -3.37 7.78 1.53
CA VAL A 747 -3.59 7.31 2.91
C VAL A 747 -4.37 8.37 3.70
N PRO A 748 -5.04 8.01 4.81
CA PRO A 748 -5.59 8.98 5.75
C PRO A 748 -4.50 9.94 6.30
N SER A 749 -4.93 11.09 6.82
CA SER A 749 -4.04 12.12 7.39
C SER A 749 -3.67 11.91 8.86
N ASP A 750 -4.51 11.18 9.60
CA ASP A 750 -4.31 10.86 11.02
C ASP A 750 -3.40 9.63 11.17
N GLU A 751 -2.79 9.44 12.35
CA GLU A 751 -1.86 8.32 12.58
C GLU A 751 -2.56 6.96 12.42
N ILE A 752 -1.90 6.04 11.72
CA ILE A 752 -2.53 4.82 11.22
C ILE A 752 -2.14 3.61 12.07
N TYR A 753 -3.13 2.91 12.61
CA TYR A 753 -2.93 1.65 13.33
C TYR A 753 -2.79 0.45 12.38
N LYS A 754 -3.84 0.17 11.58
CA LYS A 754 -3.89 -0.97 10.65
C LYS A 754 -4.75 -0.66 9.43
N PHE A 755 -4.31 -1.17 8.27
CA PHE A 755 -5.11 -1.27 7.04
C PHE A 755 -5.76 -2.65 6.94
N PHE A 756 -6.99 -2.72 6.42
CA PHE A 756 -7.65 -3.99 6.12
C PHE A 756 -8.69 -3.88 5.00
N ASN A 757 -9.00 -5.01 4.35
CA ASN A 757 -10.09 -5.14 3.38
C ASN A 757 -11.20 -6.04 3.95
N ILE A 758 -12.47 -5.77 3.60
CA ILE A 758 -13.60 -6.65 3.89
C ILE A 758 -14.30 -7.06 2.59
N TRP A 759 -14.38 -8.37 2.34
CA TRP A 759 -15.05 -8.96 1.18
C TRP A 759 -16.23 -9.83 1.62
N VAL A 760 -17.47 -9.35 1.48
CA VAL A 760 -18.68 -10.15 1.72
C VAL A 760 -19.14 -10.78 0.41
N GLY A 761 -19.10 -12.11 0.33
CA GLY A 761 -19.60 -12.90 -0.79
C GLY A 761 -18.81 -12.78 -2.09
N ASN A 762 -19.20 -13.56 -3.10
CA ASN A 762 -18.58 -13.49 -4.43
C ASN A 762 -18.84 -12.13 -5.09
N SER A 763 -17.80 -11.53 -5.65
CA SER A 763 -17.86 -10.35 -6.52
C SER A 763 -18.61 -9.13 -5.94
N GLY A 764 -18.47 -8.87 -4.64
CA GLY A 764 -19.05 -7.69 -3.99
C GLY A 764 -20.56 -7.82 -3.76
N TYR A 765 -21.00 -8.89 -3.07
CA TYR A 765 -22.42 -9.09 -2.74
C TYR A 765 -23.00 -7.94 -1.91
N ALA A 766 -22.22 -7.39 -0.98
CA ALA A 766 -22.60 -6.29 -0.10
C ALA A 766 -22.68 -4.94 -0.83
N THR A 767 -23.77 -4.75 -1.55
CA THR A 767 -24.21 -3.47 -2.13
C THR A 767 -25.46 -2.96 -1.41
N GLU A 768 -25.75 -1.66 -1.51
CA GLU A 768 -26.98 -1.02 -0.97
C GLU A 768 -28.30 -1.69 -1.42
N LYS A 769 -28.25 -2.45 -2.54
CA LYS A 769 -29.36 -3.24 -3.09
C LYS A 769 -29.60 -4.57 -2.36
N ASN A 770 -28.61 -5.06 -1.61
CA ASN A 770 -28.59 -6.38 -1.00
C ASN A 770 -28.42 -6.33 0.53
N ILE A 771 -27.93 -5.22 1.09
CA ILE A 771 -27.76 -5.00 2.54
C ILE A 771 -28.19 -3.59 2.96
N GLU A 772 -28.42 -3.40 4.25
CA GLU A 772 -28.48 -2.10 4.93
C GLU A 772 -27.89 -2.17 6.34
N ASN A 773 -27.81 -1.02 7.01
CA ASN A 773 -27.22 -0.84 8.35
C ASN A 773 -25.88 -1.59 8.56
N PRO A 774 -24.86 -1.42 7.70
CA PRO A 774 -23.61 -2.15 7.84
C PRO A 774 -22.78 -1.61 9.01
N VAL A 775 -22.28 -2.51 9.86
CA VAL A 775 -21.51 -2.19 11.07
C VAL A 775 -20.22 -3.03 11.10
N ILE A 776 -19.13 -2.43 11.55
CA ILE A 776 -17.84 -3.08 11.76
C ILE A 776 -17.47 -2.97 13.24
N GLY A 777 -17.27 -4.12 13.89
CA GLY A 777 -16.62 -4.21 15.20
C GLY A 777 -15.14 -4.47 15.03
N PHE A 778 -14.29 -3.60 15.57
CA PHE A 778 -12.84 -3.69 15.46
C PHE A 778 -12.14 -3.43 16.80
N LYS A 779 -10.86 -3.82 16.90
CA LYS A 779 -10.04 -3.69 18.11
C LYS A 779 -8.72 -2.98 17.82
N VAL A 780 -8.25 -2.22 18.81
CA VAL A 780 -7.02 -1.40 18.76
C VAL A 780 -6.16 -1.73 19.97
N GLU A 781 -4.86 -1.94 19.79
CA GLU A 781 -3.96 -2.26 20.91
C GLU A 781 -3.70 -1.02 21.78
N LYS A 782 -3.84 -1.19 23.10
CA LYS A 782 -3.56 -0.16 24.11
C LYS A 782 -2.10 0.33 24.02
N ALA A 783 -1.18 -0.55 23.64
CA ALA A 783 0.21 -0.21 23.37
C ALA A 783 0.33 0.87 22.27
N TRP A 784 -0.29 0.67 21.10
CA TRP A 784 -0.26 1.68 20.02
C TRP A 784 -0.84 3.03 20.44
N VAL A 785 -1.93 3.03 21.23
CA VAL A 785 -2.52 4.27 21.77
C VAL A 785 -1.55 4.98 22.70
N GLN A 786 -0.78 4.24 23.51
CA GLN A 786 0.23 4.79 24.42
C GLN A 786 1.50 5.26 23.70
N ASP A 787 2.03 4.45 22.80
CA ASP A 787 3.32 4.65 22.12
C ASP A 787 3.25 5.83 21.13
N GLU A 788 2.20 5.87 20.30
CA GLU A 788 1.95 6.98 19.36
C GLU A 788 1.15 8.13 20.02
N LYS A 789 0.93 8.06 21.34
CA LYS A 789 0.26 9.09 22.18
C LYS A 789 -1.12 9.50 21.68
N ILE A 790 -1.87 8.56 21.12
CA ILE A 790 -3.17 8.79 20.50
C ILE A 790 -4.19 9.23 21.55
N ASP A 791 -4.91 10.32 21.27
CA ASP A 791 -6.14 10.63 22.01
C ASP A 791 -7.16 9.52 21.73
N GLN A 792 -7.47 8.69 22.73
CA GLN A 792 -8.41 7.58 22.61
C GLN A 792 -9.79 8.02 22.06
N SER A 793 -10.23 9.26 22.32
CA SER A 793 -11.50 9.79 21.81
C SER A 793 -11.45 10.17 20.32
N SER A 794 -10.26 10.27 19.74
CA SER A 794 -10.04 10.56 18.32
C SER A 794 -9.97 9.31 17.43
N ILE A 795 -10.04 8.11 18.01
CA ILE A 795 -9.96 6.85 17.27
C ILE A 795 -11.19 6.71 16.36
N THR A 796 -10.94 6.51 15.07
CA THR A 796 -11.96 6.51 14.01
C THR A 796 -11.68 5.42 12.98
N LEU A 797 -12.72 5.06 12.22
CA LEU A 797 -12.60 4.13 11.11
C LEU A 797 -12.65 4.89 9.79
N ASN A 798 -11.60 4.85 8.99
CA ASN A 798 -11.59 5.47 7.67
C ASN A 798 -11.98 4.43 6.64
N ARG A 799 -12.94 4.77 5.78
CA ARG A 799 -13.36 3.97 4.64
C ARG A 799 -12.87 4.60 3.36
N TYR A 800 -12.25 3.81 2.49
CA TYR A 800 -11.97 4.27 1.14
C TYR A 800 -13.18 4.01 0.23
N SER A 801 -13.73 5.07 -0.36
CA SER A 801 -14.80 5.00 -1.35
C SER A 801 -14.77 6.19 -2.30
N ASN A 802 -15.29 6.05 -3.51
CA ASN A 802 -15.31 7.13 -4.52
C ASN A 802 -13.95 7.80 -4.80
N LYS A 803 -12.86 7.04 -4.61
CA LYS A 803 -11.44 7.46 -4.70
C LYS A 803 -10.94 8.38 -3.57
N THR A 804 -11.67 8.48 -2.47
CA THR A 804 -11.33 9.29 -1.30
C THR A 804 -11.42 8.49 0.00
N TRP A 805 -10.67 8.89 1.02
CA TRP A 805 -10.85 8.40 2.38
C TRP A 805 -11.93 9.22 3.09
N GLU A 806 -12.92 8.54 3.67
CA GLU A 806 -14.03 9.08 4.44
C GLU A 806 -13.88 8.64 5.89
N GLN A 807 -13.80 9.59 6.83
CA GLN A 807 -13.66 9.31 8.26
C GLN A 807 -15.04 9.01 8.87
N LEU A 808 -15.22 7.79 9.38
CA LEU A 808 -16.44 7.33 10.02
C LEU A 808 -16.27 7.37 11.55
N PRO A 809 -17.24 7.94 12.30
CA PRO A 809 -17.22 7.91 13.76
C PRO A 809 -17.17 6.47 14.29
N ALA A 810 -16.34 6.23 15.29
CA ALA A 810 -16.28 4.96 16.00
C ALA A 810 -16.61 5.18 17.47
N SER A 811 -17.48 4.33 18.02
CA SER A 811 -17.85 4.35 19.45
C SER A 811 -17.10 3.26 20.20
N LEU A 812 -16.50 3.61 21.34
CA LEU A 812 -15.91 2.63 22.25
C LEU A 812 -17.03 1.72 22.79
N SER A 813 -16.90 0.41 22.56
CA SER A 813 -17.89 -0.61 22.94
C SER A 813 -17.41 -1.56 24.03
N GLY A 814 -16.12 -1.52 24.39
CA GLY A 814 -15.54 -2.25 25.50
C GLY A 814 -14.01 -2.14 25.55
N GLU A 815 -13.39 -2.77 26.53
CA GLU A 815 -11.94 -2.91 26.63
C GLU A 815 -11.55 -4.18 27.38
N ASP A 816 -10.35 -4.69 27.12
CA ASP A 816 -9.68 -5.72 27.92
C ASP A 816 -8.25 -5.26 28.30
N ASN A 817 -7.41 -6.18 28.79
CA ASN A 817 -6.03 -5.86 29.22
C ASN A 817 -5.11 -5.41 28.06
N LYS A 818 -5.40 -5.80 26.81
CA LYS A 818 -4.57 -5.56 25.63
C LYS A 818 -5.24 -4.65 24.59
N TYR A 819 -6.56 -4.70 24.45
CA TYR A 819 -7.32 -4.05 23.40
C TYR A 819 -8.39 -3.07 23.92
N LEU A 820 -8.62 -2.02 23.13
CA LEU A 820 -9.84 -1.23 23.13
C LEU A 820 -10.73 -1.72 21.98
N TYR A 821 -12.02 -1.94 22.25
CA TYR A 821 -13.00 -2.39 21.26
C TYR A 821 -13.88 -1.24 20.81
N PHE A 822 -14.02 -1.11 19.49
CA PHE A 822 -14.79 -0.06 18.84
C PHE A 822 -15.84 -0.64 17.90
N THR A 823 -16.88 0.14 17.68
CA THR A 823 -17.96 -0.17 16.73
C THR A 823 -18.24 1.06 15.88
N ALA A 824 -18.27 0.89 14.55
CA ALA A 824 -18.53 1.95 13.60
C ALA A 824 -19.56 1.50 12.55
N GLU A 825 -20.55 2.35 12.30
CA GLU A 825 -21.45 2.23 11.14
C GLU A 825 -20.69 2.60 9.86
N THR A 826 -21.07 1.99 8.74
CA THR A 826 -20.38 2.22 7.46
C THR A 826 -21.33 2.11 6.26
N PRO A 827 -21.23 2.97 5.22
CA PRO A 827 -22.11 2.86 4.04
C PRO A 827 -21.94 1.57 3.22
N GLY A 828 -20.89 0.77 3.48
CA GLY A 828 -20.69 -0.55 2.88
C GLY A 828 -19.23 -0.98 2.91
N PHE A 829 -18.96 -2.24 2.59
CA PHE A 829 -17.61 -2.80 2.73
C PHE A 829 -16.67 -2.47 1.56
N SER A 830 -15.44 -2.09 1.88
CA SER A 830 -14.36 -1.80 0.93
C SER A 830 -13.00 -1.98 1.63
N SER A 831 -12.01 -1.15 1.29
CA SER A 831 -10.74 -1.01 2.03
C SER A 831 -10.89 0.02 3.14
N PHE A 832 -10.29 -0.28 4.30
CA PHE A 832 -10.41 0.48 5.53
C PHE A 832 -9.04 0.74 6.18
N ALA A 833 -9.00 1.76 7.04
CA ALA A 833 -7.87 2.08 7.90
C ALA A 833 -8.37 2.57 9.27
N ILE A 834 -7.84 2.01 10.35
CA ILE A 834 -8.08 2.54 11.71
C ILE A 834 -7.05 3.64 11.97
N THR A 835 -7.51 4.81 12.41
CA THR A 835 -6.62 5.94 12.73
C THR A 835 -6.97 6.62 14.04
N GLY A 836 -6.06 7.44 14.54
CA GLY A 836 -6.27 8.36 15.65
C GLY A 836 -5.29 9.53 15.60
N LYS A 837 -5.52 10.55 16.41
CA LYS A 837 -4.71 11.78 16.45
C LYS A 837 -3.76 11.72 17.63
N ALA A 838 -2.46 11.90 17.37
CA ALA A 838 -1.49 12.08 18.42
C ALA A 838 -1.83 13.33 19.26
N SER A 839 -1.82 13.18 20.58
CA SER A 839 -2.09 14.27 21.52
C SER A 839 -0.97 15.30 21.44
N ALA A 840 -1.28 16.50 20.96
CA ALA A 840 -0.32 17.59 20.91
C ALA A 840 0.23 17.89 22.30
N SER A 841 1.56 17.78 22.47
CA SER A 841 2.23 18.27 23.66
C SER A 841 1.95 19.76 23.81
N GLN A 842 1.43 20.19 24.96
CA GLN A 842 1.32 21.61 25.27
C GLN A 842 2.72 22.23 25.26
N GLU A 843 3.05 22.94 24.19
CA GLU A 843 4.10 23.95 24.24
C GLU A 843 3.71 24.95 25.33
N LYS A 844 4.55 25.09 26.35
CA LYS A 844 4.42 26.20 27.29
C LYS A 844 4.61 27.48 26.50
N THR A 845 3.51 28.18 26.22
CA THR A 845 3.53 29.52 25.66
C THR A 845 4.38 30.39 26.57
N ALA A 846 5.57 30.79 26.11
CA ALA A 846 6.35 31.79 26.80
C ALA A 846 5.64 33.12 26.62
N THR A 847 5.09 33.66 27.70
CA THR A 847 4.36 34.93 27.68
C THR A 847 5.29 36.05 27.22
N GLU A 848 4.93 36.74 26.14
CA GLU A 848 5.55 38.02 25.79
C GLU A 848 5.31 39.01 26.94
N ILE A 849 6.39 39.51 27.54
CA ILE A 849 6.35 40.66 28.43
C ILE A 849 7.08 41.79 27.72
N GLN A 850 6.34 42.86 27.43
CA GLN A 850 6.91 44.12 26.95
C GLN A 850 7.80 44.72 28.05
N SER A 851 8.97 45.23 27.65
CA SER A 851 9.80 46.09 28.49
C SER A 851 10.07 47.40 27.74
N GLU A 852 9.34 48.45 28.12
CA GLU A 852 9.75 49.83 27.84
C GLU A 852 10.72 50.30 28.93
N ASP A 853 11.78 50.97 28.47
CA ASP A 853 12.62 52.00 29.10
C ASP A 853 13.29 51.82 30.47
N GLU A 854 14.50 52.37 30.48
CA GLU A 854 15.50 52.40 31.55
C GLU A 854 15.16 53.42 32.66
N PRO A 855 15.84 53.40 33.83
CA PRO A 855 17.11 54.13 33.88
C PRO A 855 18.24 53.53 34.75
N ASP A 856 19.47 53.69 34.25
CA ASP A 856 20.67 54.17 34.93
C ASP A 856 20.60 54.41 36.46
N ASN A 857 21.52 53.78 37.20
CA ASN A 857 22.38 54.54 38.11
C ASN A 857 23.72 53.82 38.42
N SER A 858 24.79 54.31 37.78
CA SER A 858 26.05 54.75 38.41
C SER A 858 26.96 53.84 39.25
N GLU A 859 28.27 54.08 39.09
CA GLU A 859 29.38 53.95 40.07
C GLU A 859 29.92 52.53 40.41
N GLU A 860 31.24 52.29 40.47
CA GLU A 860 32.42 53.07 40.02
C GLU A 860 33.68 52.18 40.03
N ASN A 861 34.72 52.53 39.25
CA ASN A 861 36.18 52.42 39.52
C ASN A 861 36.80 51.10 40.10
N THR A 862 38.04 50.67 39.79
CA THR A 862 39.19 51.07 38.94
C THR A 862 40.01 49.77 38.77
N GLY A 863 40.96 49.56 37.86
CA GLY A 863 41.78 50.38 36.99
C GLY A 863 43.04 49.53 36.66
N ASP A 864 43.47 49.49 35.40
CA ASP A 864 44.75 50.09 34.96
C ASP A 864 45.92 49.06 34.93
N THR A 865 46.89 49.04 34.01
CA THR A 865 47.30 49.90 32.86
C THR A 865 47.68 48.97 31.68
N GLY A 866 47.49 49.28 30.39
CA GLY A 866 48.30 50.20 29.55
C GLY A 866 49.06 49.40 28.46
N SER A 867 49.33 49.86 27.24
CA SER A 867 49.31 51.23 26.67
C SER A 867 48.91 51.28 25.17
N GLU A 868 48.66 52.49 24.69
CA GLU A 868 48.12 52.82 23.36
C GLU A 868 49.11 52.67 22.17
N ALA A 869 48.55 52.64 20.95
CA ALA A 869 48.94 53.54 19.85
C ALA A 869 47.77 53.67 18.84
N GLU A 870 47.64 54.84 18.22
CA GLU A 870 46.39 55.31 17.58
C GLU A 870 46.21 55.01 16.07
N GLN A 871 44.95 55.18 15.66
CA GLN A 871 44.46 55.86 14.45
C GLN A 871 44.12 55.10 13.15
N GLU A 872 43.09 55.66 12.50
CA GLU A 872 42.25 55.08 11.46
C GLU A 872 42.80 55.29 10.05
N THR A 873 42.34 54.47 9.09
CA THR A 873 41.64 54.95 7.87
C THR A 873 41.03 53.78 7.07
N GLU A 874 39.81 53.98 6.56
CA GLU A 874 39.13 53.10 5.59
C GLU A 874 39.66 53.31 4.14
N PRO A 875 39.02 52.76 3.08
CA PRO A 875 38.92 51.35 2.68
C PRO A 875 39.39 51.13 1.21
N GLU A 876 39.42 49.89 0.70
CA GLU A 876 38.76 49.51 -0.58
C GLU A 876 39.07 48.08 -1.10
N LYS A 877 38.03 47.53 -1.72
CA LYS A 877 37.89 46.52 -2.77
C LYS A 877 39.13 45.96 -3.55
N ASN A 878 39.13 44.62 -3.64
CA ASN A 878 39.17 43.79 -4.87
C ASN A 878 40.48 43.12 -5.39
N MET A 879 40.30 41.83 -5.74
CA MET A 879 41.02 40.97 -6.69
C MET A 879 42.51 40.58 -6.50
N GLY A 880 42.71 39.25 -6.35
CA GLY A 880 43.54 38.48 -7.29
C GLY A 880 44.72 37.69 -6.71
N MET A 881 44.83 36.40 -7.05
CA MET A 881 46.09 35.64 -7.10
C MET A 881 46.09 34.56 -8.21
N PRO A 882 47.26 34.13 -8.75
CA PRO A 882 47.39 33.46 -10.06
C PRO A 882 47.93 32.00 -10.01
N GLY A 883 48.17 31.38 -11.18
CA GLY A 883 48.69 29.99 -11.37
C GLY A 883 50.16 29.76 -10.92
N PHE A 884 50.83 28.62 -11.17
CA PHE A 884 50.72 27.54 -12.17
C PHE A 884 51.28 26.19 -11.58
N GLU A 885 51.54 25.04 -12.24
CA GLU A 885 51.73 24.70 -13.68
C GLU A 885 51.30 23.24 -14.07
N MET A 886 52.13 22.47 -14.79
CA MET A 886 51.84 21.28 -15.63
C MET A 886 52.37 19.92 -15.11
N ILE A 887 51.84 18.81 -15.67
CA ILE A 887 52.55 17.88 -16.60
C ILE A 887 51.56 16.87 -17.25
N TYR A 888 51.77 16.54 -18.54
CA TYR A 888 51.01 15.55 -19.32
C TYR A 888 51.77 14.23 -19.50
N GLY A 889 51.03 13.12 -19.72
CA GLY A 889 51.55 11.83 -20.19
C GLY A 889 50.58 11.17 -21.18
N VAL A 890 51.10 10.49 -22.22
CA VAL A 890 50.36 10.13 -23.44
C VAL A 890 50.50 8.64 -23.80
N ALA A 891 49.50 8.12 -24.55
CA ALA A 891 49.49 6.94 -25.44
C ALA A 891 48.87 5.62 -24.95
N GLY A 892 47.98 5.09 -25.80
CA GLY A 892 47.37 3.75 -25.74
C GLY A 892 46.41 3.56 -26.93
N LEU A 893 46.92 3.02 -28.04
CA LEU A 893 46.25 2.96 -29.35
C LEU A 893 45.77 1.54 -29.70
N LEU A 894 44.87 1.45 -30.70
CA LEU A 894 44.45 0.24 -31.46
C LEU A 894 43.45 -0.73 -30.76
N ALA A 895 42.50 -1.38 -31.47
CA ALA A 895 42.18 -1.34 -32.91
C ALA A 895 40.71 -1.67 -33.21
N VAL A 896 40.20 -1.08 -34.31
CA VAL A 896 38.96 -1.51 -34.99
C VAL A 896 39.30 -2.42 -36.16
N PHE A 897 38.73 -3.63 -36.15
CA PHE A 897 38.59 -4.59 -37.26
C PHE A 897 37.43 -5.50 -36.78
N LEU A 898 36.27 -5.66 -37.43
CA LEU A 898 35.83 -5.64 -38.83
C LEU A 898 34.41 -5.00 -38.85
N TYR A 899 33.90 -4.41 -39.94
CA TYR A 899 33.41 -5.16 -41.11
C TYR A 899 33.30 -4.26 -42.34
N LYS A 900 33.48 -4.83 -43.54
CA LYS A 900 33.55 -4.12 -44.82
C LYS A 900 32.37 -4.52 -45.71
N LYS A 901 31.77 -3.55 -46.40
CA LYS A 901 30.89 -3.70 -47.58
C LYS A 901 29.68 -4.65 -47.46
N LYS A 902 28.48 -4.08 -47.54
CA LYS A 902 27.88 -3.86 -48.86
C LYS A 902 27.03 -2.60 -48.87
#